data_AF-A0AA44Z7J3-F1
#
_entry.id   AF-A0AA44Z7J3-F1
#
_cell.length_a   1.000
_cell.length_b   1.000
_cell.length_c   1.000
_cell.angle_alpha   90.00
_cell.angle_beta   90.00
_cell.angle_gamma   90.00
#
_symmetry.space_group_name_H-M   'P 1'
#
loop_
_entity.id
_entity.type
_entity.pdbx_description
1 polymer ?
#
loop_
_entity_poly.entity_id
_entity_poly.type
_entity_poly.pdbx_seq_one_letter_code
_entity_poly.pdbx_strand_id
1 'polypeptide(L)'
;MKRLACALLVITSGAVAAREAPSVPVPASWSLAGSWRAHDGNDAAFMGQQGPVRDWRALPVPSNWYTAGWDHQGVLWYRHEFTLPPLPEDTMATLVFDGVDYYADAWLNQQPLGRHEGYFQRFAYDITDKLQRHNKLAIRVDSPFEDPKTIWPLHKTMVKGVLNQHDTRPGGAWSPRGQDANSGGIWAPVRLHLSRGVTVDNLILRPDFQHGLDKPQLRVELVYRATQAREVDLTLRARPANFNGERFAQRQKVRLEATGSTPQRLTLTLPMENAQLWWPKGYGFPHLYRVSATFNDDKGEMERITSRTGLRQIVEQPDNQGWVLNGKRIFIKGSNYIGSPWLSEMDEKKYRRDLQLVLDMNANAIRVHGHVAGRPLYRMADEMGLMIWQDVPLQWGYKDTPEFADNAARQSLEMTEQFGNSPAIIAWGGHNEPPWNSPWMEKRFPDWHKDLNRVLTERVADALAKDNSRIVHRFSAVEEHYWQGWYFGVTTDVLQPAKTGIITEFGAQALPKLSTLKTIIPTDKRWPASTKADDPDWEIWKYHNFQPFQTFGFAKIPRGKNMDEFIHNTQKYQADLVGMAAESYRRQRYQPVTALFHFMFVETWPSINWGVVDYLRQPKAGYYALQRAYQPLLPSIEPVTLNWRAGTPGVVKLWAINDSFSPCDGCTLRWRVKTPGITRQQESKPMTLPPDSGRQVAQLTFTPSAPGALRIEYEILDAQGKTVGRNFYVTTVAP
;
A
#
# COMPACT_ATOMS: atom_id res chain seq x y z
N MET A 1 -64.42 3.95 -65.07
CA MET A 1 -65.07 3.90 -63.74
C MET A 1 -64.16 4.62 -62.75
N LYS A 2 -64.68 5.73 -62.17
CA LYS A 2 -64.29 6.45 -60.93
C LYS A 2 -62.81 6.82 -60.71
N ARG A 3 -62.40 8.03 -60.29
CA ARG A 3 -62.92 9.42 -60.21
C ARG A 3 -61.73 10.23 -59.66
N LEU A 4 -61.53 11.46 -60.14
CA LEU A 4 -60.64 12.48 -59.58
C LEU A 4 -60.97 12.79 -58.11
N ALA A 5 -59.96 13.17 -57.31
CA ALA A 5 -59.98 14.38 -56.45
C ALA A 5 -58.62 14.61 -55.75
N CYS A 6 -57.99 15.75 -56.06
CA CYS A 6 -57.08 16.46 -55.15
C CYS A 6 -57.87 16.98 -53.95
N ALA A 7 -57.32 16.83 -52.74
CA ALA A 7 -57.83 17.52 -51.55
C ALA A 7 -56.66 18.14 -50.77
N LEU A 8 -56.79 19.44 -50.55
CA LEU A 8 -55.98 20.31 -49.71
C LEU A 8 -55.72 19.70 -48.33
N LEU A 9 -54.46 19.72 -47.88
CA LEU A 9 -54.14 19.57 -46.47
C LEU A 9 -54.15 20.94 -45.80
N VAL A 10 -55.10 21.14 -44.90
CA VAL A 10 -55.24 22.31 -44.03
C VAL A 10 -54.08 22.34 -43.03
N ILE A 11 -53.40 23.48 -42.94
CA ILE A 11 -52.42 23.79 -41.90
C ILE A 11 -53.19 24.02 -40.59
N THR A 12 -53.19 23.04 -39.69
CA THR A 12 -53.56 23.26 -38.29
C THR A 12 -52.29 23.50 -37.49
N SER A 13 -52.12 24.72 -37.00
CA SER A 13 -51.09 25.12 -36.04
C SER A 13 -51.33 24.42 -34.70
N GLY A 14 -50.79 23.21 -34.57
CA GLY A 14 -50.66 22.55 -33.27
C GLY A 14 -49.51 23.21 -32.51
N ALA A 15 -49.81 23.86 -31.39
CA ALA A 15 -48.81 24.28 -30.43
C ALA A 15 -47.94 23.06 -30.06
N VAL A 16 -46.67 23.10 -30.46
CA VAL A 16 -45.68 22.15 -29.98
C VAL A 16 -45.48 22.49 -28.51
N ALA A 17 -46.18 21.76 -27.64
CA ALA A 17 -45.80 21.72 -26.23
C ALA A 17 -44.32 21.35 -26.19
N ALA A 18 -43.49 22.28 -25.74
CA ALA A 18 -42.10 22.01 -25.47
C ALA A 18 -42.07 20.80 -24.54
N ARG A 19 -41.64 19.64 -25.05
CA ARG A 19 -41.30 18.51 -24.20
C ARG A 19 -40.20 19.02 -23.28
N GLU A 20 -40.54 19.28 -22.03
CA GLU A 20 -39.56 19.52 -20.99
C GLU A 20 -38.52 18.41 -21.07
N ALA A 21 -37.26 18.79 -21.23
CA ALA A 21 -36.17 17.83 -21.23
C ALA A 21 -36.24 17.03 -19.91
N PRO A 22 -36.10 15.69 -19.94
CA PRO A 22 -36.21 14.90 -18.72
C PRO A 22 -35.23 15.43 -17.67
N SER A 23 -35.73 15.76 -16.48
CA SER A 23 -34.88 16.12 -15.34
C SER A 23 -34.00 14.92 -14.97
N VAL A 24 -32.81 15.20 -14.45
CA VAL A 24 -31.90 14.14 -14.02
C VAL A 24 -32.45 13.49 -12.76
N PRO A 25 -32.58 12.16 -12.71
CA PRO A 25 -32.92 11.47 -11.47
C PRO A 25 -31.80 11.65 -10.45
N VAL A 26 -32.13 12.23 -9.29
CA VAL A 26 -31.24 12.35 -8.13
C VAL A 26 -31.60 11.25 -7.11
N PRO A 27 -30.62 10.67 -6.38
CA PRO A 27 -29.20 11.00 -6.38
C PRO A 27 -28.43 10.45 -7.60
N ALA A 28 -27.45 11.22 -8.08
CA ALA A 28 -26.59 10.89 -9.21
C ALA A 28 -25.13 11.31 -8.96
N SER A 29 -24.19 10.65 -9.63
CA SER A 29 -22.79 11.09 -9.68
C SER A 29 -22.28 11.06 -11.10
N TRP A 30 -21.60 12.13 -11.50
CA TRP A 30 -20.96 12.27 -12.80
C TRP A 30 -19.46 12.37 -12.65
N SER A 31 -18.72 11.67 -13.49
CA SER A 31 -17.28 11.85 -13.59
C SER A 31 -16.97 13.14 -14.33
N LEU A 32 -16.01 13.91 -13.82
CA LEU A 32 -15.38 15.02 -14.53
C LEU A 32 -14.00 14.61 -15.06
N ALA A 33 -13.73 13.31 -15.19
CA ALA A 33 -12.50 12.83 -15.80
C ALA A 33 -12.46 13.18 -17.30
N GLY A 34 -11.26 13.33 -17.84
CA GLY A 34 -11.05 13.64 -19.25
C GLY A 34 -9.83 14.52 -19.47
N SER A 35 -9.82 15.25 -20.58
CA SER A 35 -8.75 16.21 -20.88
C SER A 35 -9.11 17.58 -20.31
N TRP A 36 -8.35 18.04 -19.33
CA TRP A 36 -8.44 19.37 -18.76
C TRP A 36 -7.37 20.26 -19.40
N ARG A 37 -7.53 21.57 -19.27
CA ARG A 37 -6.50 22.53 -19.68
C ARG A 37 -5.60 22.83 -18.49
N ALA A 38 -4.29 22.81 -18.68
CA ALA A 38 -3.31 23.09 -17.66
C ALA A 38 -2.28 24.13 -18.10
N HIS A 39 -1.82 24.95 -17.16
CA HIS A 39 -0.84 26.02 -17.38
C HIS A 39 0.01 26.24 -16.13
N ASP A 40 1.30 26.53 -16.33
CA ASP A 40 2.22 26.88 -15.24
C ASP A 40 1.66 28.06 -14.42
N GLY A 41 1.74 27.97 -13.10
CA GLY A 41 1.27 29.02 -12.19
C GLY A 41 2.33 29.50 -11.22
N ASN A 42 3.62 29.25 -11.49
CA ASN A 42 4.71 29.60 -10.58
C ASN A 42 4.91 31.12 -10.49
N ASP A 43 4.50 31.87 -11.51
CA ASP A 43 4.32 33.31 -11.38
C ASP A 43 3.09 33.62 -10.50
N ALA A 44 3.34 34.14 -9.30
CA ALA A 44 2.28 34.50 -8.35
C ALA A 44 1.34 35.60 -8.86
N ALA A 45 1.74 36.39 -9.86
CA ALA A 45 0.86 37.38 -10.50
C ALA A 45 -0.13 36.74 -11.48
N PHE A 46 0.11 35.50 -11.92
CA PHE A 46 -0.75 34.81 -12.88
C PHE A 46 -2.02 34.25 -12.22
N MET A 47 -3.15 34.86 -12.55
CA MET A 47 -4.47 34.48 -12.05
C MET A 47 -5.18 33.50 -13.00
N GLY A 48 -4.79 32.23 -12.96
CA GLY A 48 -5.28 31.17 -13.87
C GLY A 48 -6.79 30.87 -13.78
N GLN A 49 -7.50 31.38 -12.78
CA GLN A 49 -8.96 31.35 -12.70
C GLN A 49 -9.66 32.36 -13.64
N GLN A 50 -8.92 33.27 -14.27
CA GLN A 50 -9.43 34.29 -15.18
C GLN A 50 -8.84 34.12 -16.60
N GLY A 51 -9.43 34.82 -17.57
CA GLY A 51 -8.91 34.88 -18.94
C GLY A 51 -9.20 33.64 -19.81
N PRO A 52 -8.73 33.65 -21.07
CA PRO A 52 -8.90 32.56 -22.02
C PRO A 52 -7.90 31.40 -21.76
N VAL A 53 -8.31 30.17 -22.09
CA VAL A 53 -7.49 28.94 -21.92
C VAL A 53 -6.96 28.38 -23.25
N ARG A 54 -6.95 29.19 -24.32
CA ARG A 54 -6.66 28.71 -25.69
C ARG A 54 -5.24 28.14 -25.83
N ASP A 55 -4.28 28.76 -25.15
CA ASP A 55 -2.86 28.39 -25.21
C ASP A 55 -2.46 27.40 -24.10
N TRP A 56 -3.43 26.95 -23.30
CA TRP A 56 -3.18 26.00 -22.22
C TRP A 56 -3.03 24.58 -22.77
N ARG A 57 -2.05 23.85 -22.26
CA ARG A 57 -1.78 22.47 -22.66
C ARG A 57 -2.90 21.55 -22.16
N ALA A 58 -3.27 20.56 -22.95
CA ALA A 58 -4.19 19.52 -22.50
C ALA A 58 -3.47 18.55 -21.55
N LEU A 59 -4.08 18.24 -20.42
CA LEU A 59 -3.58 17.27 -19.44
C LEU A 59 -4.72 16.34 -19.00
N PRO A 60 -4.52 15.00 -18.98
CA PRO A 60 -5.53 14.09 -18.49
C PRO A 60 -5.78 14.28 -16.99
N VAL A 61 -7.04 14.21 -16.56
CA VAL A 61 -7.43 14.15 -15.15
C VAL A 61 -8.34 12.93 -15.00
N PRO A 62 -8.03 11.98 -14.09
CA PRO A 62 -6.91 12.01 -13.16
C PRO A 62 -5.54 11.74 -13.82
N SER A 63 -4.50 12.42 -13.34
CA SER A 63 -3.10 12.07 -13.60
C SER A 63 -2.14 12.70 -12.61
N ASN A 64 -0.99 12.06 -12.44
CA ASN A 64 0.20 12.71 -11.91
C ASN A 64 0.84 13.52 -13.05
N TRP A 65 1.24 14.77 -12.77
CA TRP A 65 1.74 15.67 -13.81
C TRP A 65 2.97 15.11 -14.55
N TYR A 66 3.85 14.39 -13.86
CA TYR A 66 5.16 13.99 -14.39
C TYR A 66 4.94 12.89 -15.42
N THR A 67 4.13 11.90 -15.06
CA THR A 67 3.80 10.77 -15.93
C THR A 67 2.84 11.17 -17.05
N ALA A 68 2.12 12.29 -16.89
CA ALA A 68 1.40 12.96 -17.97
C ALA A 68 2.31 13.81 -18.88
N GLY A 69 3.63 13.78 -18.66
CA GLY A 69 4.65 14.45 -19.47
C GLY A 69 4.88 15.91 -19.11
N TRP A 70 4.62 16.31 -17.87
CA TRP A 70 4.88 17.63 -17.33
C TRP A 70 5.73 17.51 -16.07
N ASP A 71 7.05 17.57 -16.25
CA ASP A 71 7.99 17.62 -15.14
C ASP A 71 7.91 19.00 -14.48
N HIS A 72 7.29 19.05 -13.29
CA HIS A 72 6.85 20.29 -12.67
C HIS A 72 7.11 20.28 -11.16
N GLN A 73 7.32 21.47 -10.62
CA GLN A 73 7.39 21.74 -9.18
C GLN A 73 6.68 23.07 -8.91
N GLY A 74 6.02 23.16 -7.76
CA GLY A 74 5.20 24.32 -7.40
C GLY A 74 3.81 24.26 -8.02
N VAL A 75 3.38 25.35 -8.65
CA VAL A 75 1.98 25.63 -8.96
C VAL A 75 1.64 25.28 -10.40
N LEU A 76 0.58 24.49 -10.58
CA LEU A 76 -0.03 24.21 -11.86
C LEU A 76 -1.53 24.52 -11.81
N TRP A 77 -2.00 25.38 -12.70
CA TRP A 77 -3.41 25.68 -12.85
C TRP A 77 -4.10 24.67 -13.76
N TYR A 78 -5.33 24.32 -13.41
CA TYR A 78 -6.20 23.43 -14.16
C TYR A 78 -7.54 24.10 -14.45
N ARG A 79 -8.08 23.90 -15.66
CA ARG A 79 -9.37 24.44 -16.12
C ARG A 79 -10.21 23.37 -16.80
N HIS A 80 -11.48 23.34 -16.45
CA HIS A 80 -12.47 22.45 -17.03
C HIS A 80 -13.82 23.15 -17.14
N GLU A 81 -14.60 22.77 -18.14
CA GLU A 81 -15.95 23.28 -18.34
C GLU A 81 -16.92 22.10 -18.45
N PHE A 82 -18.08 22.22 -17.81
CA PHE A 82 -19.13 21.22 -17.87
C PHE A 82 -20.50 21.89 -17.92
N THR A 83 -21.45 21.22 -18.59
CA THR A 83 -22.81 21.71 -18.77
C THR A 83 -23.79 20.75 -18.13
N LEU A 84 -24.76 21.29 -17.41
CA LEU A 84 -25.79 20.52 -16.73
C LEU A 84 -27.15 20.65 -17.42
N PRO A 85 -27.96 19.59 -17.40
CA PRO A 85 -29.39 19.71 -17.68
C PRO A 85 -30.10 20.49 -16.55
N PRO A 86 -31.37 20.87 -16.75
CA PRO A 86 -32.19 21.43 -15.67
C PRO A 86 -32.23 20.51 -14.44
N LEU A 87 -32.09 21.10 -13.26
CA LEU A 87 -32.09 20.39 -11.98
C LEU A 87 -33.35 20.74 -11.17
N PRO A 88 -33.90 19.80 -10.38
CA PRO A 88 -34.95 20.09 -9.40
C PRO A 88 -34.54 21.18 -8.39
N GLU A 89 -35.49 21.96 -7.88
CA GLU A 89 -35.24 23.08 -6.96
C GLU A 89 -34.57 22.65 -5.63
N ASP A 90 -34.79 21.43 -5.16
CA ASP A 90 -34.24 20.90 -3.90
C ASP A 90 -32.93 20.09 -4.09
N THR A 91 -32.29 20.25 -5.25
CA THR A 91 -31.02 19.59 -5.57
C THR A 91 -29.87 20.19 -4.77
N MET A 92 -29.12 19.33 -4.08
CA MET A 92 -27.80 19.66 -3.56
C MET A 92 -26.74 19.22 -4.58
N ALA A 93 -25.71 20.03 -4.76
CA ALA A 93 -24.60 19.73 -5.66
C ALA A 93 -23.26 19.80 -4.92
N THR A 94 -22.52 18.70 -4.97
CA THR A 94 -21.22 18.58 -4.31
C THR A 94 -20.14 18.21 -5.32
N LEU A 95 -19.07 19.00 -5.38
CA LEU A 95 -17.87 18.68 -6.14
C LEU A 95 -16.92 17.85 -5.26
N VAL A 96 -16.59 16.63 -5.67
CA VAL A 96 -15.81 15.67 -4.88
C VAL A 96 -14.49 15.37 -5.58
N PHE A 97 -13.38 15.55 -4.87
CA PHE A 97 -12.04 15.13 -5.29
C PHE A 97 -11.62 13.92 -4.48
N ASP A 98 -11.20 12.84 -5.13
CA ASP A 98 -10.69 11.65 -4.43
C ASP A 98 -9.21 11.77 -4.02
N GLY A 99 -8.49 12.81 -4.49
CA GLY A 99 -7.09 13.08 -4.15
C GLY A 99 -6.42 14.08 -5.11
N VAL A 100 -5.69 15.05 -4.55
CA VAL A 100 -4.91 16.08 -5.27
C VAL A 100 -3.57 16.24 -4.56
N ASP A 101 -2.44 16.14 -5.27
CA ASP A 101 -1.11 16.26 -4.67
C ASP A 101 -0.52 17.66 -4.95
N TYR A 102 -0.39 18.59 -4.00
CA TYR A 102 -0.67 18.46 -2.56
C TYR A 102 -1.66 19.51 -2.03
N TYR A 103 -1.43 20.79 -2.30
CA TYR A 103 -2.41 21.84 -2.00
C TYR A 103 -3.35 22.03 -3.18
N ALA A 104 -4.64 22.23 -2.90
CA ALA A 104 -5.64 22.52 -3.93
C ALA A 104 -6.52 23.71 -3.53
N ASP A 105 -6.51 24.76 -4.34
CA ASP A 105 -7.47 25.87 -4.22
C ASP A 105 -8.47 25.78 -5.39
N ALA A 106 -9.76 25.93 -5.12
CA ALA A 106 -10.81 25.70 -6.12
C ALA A 106 -11.73 26.91 -6.32
N TRP A 107 -12.13 27.13 -7.58
CA TRP A 107 -13.11 28.13 -7.98
C TRP A 107 -14.13 27.56 -8.96
N LEU A 108 -15.40 27.92 -8.77
CA LEU A 108 -16.47 27.65 -9.73
C LEU A 108 -17.05 28.98 -10.21
N ASN A 109 -17.11 29.17 -11.53
CA ASN A 109 -17.67 30.39 -12.14
C ASN A 109 -17.02 31.67 -11.57
N GLN A 110 -15.70 31.63 -11.37
CA GLN A 110 -14.85 32.67 -10.76
C GLN A 110 -15.05 32.90 -9.25
N GLN A 111 -15.98 32.19 -8.61
CA GLN A 111 -16.20 32.28 -7.17
C GLN A 111 -15.36 31.25 -6.41
N PRO A 112 -14.69 31.62 -5.31
CA PRO A 112 -13.90 30.69 -4.51
C PRO A 112 -14.77 29.64 -3.82
N LEU A 113 -14.28 28.40 -3.77
CA LEU A 113 -14.90 27.28 -3.07
C LEU A 113 -14.18 26.95 -1.75
N GLY A 114 -12.84 26.97 -1.77
CA GLY A 114 -12.02 26.70 -0.59
C GLY A 114 -10.65 26.15 -0.94
N ARG A 115 -9.89 25.80 0.10
CA ARG A 115 -8.55 25.21 0.03
C ARG A 115 -8.54 23.82 0.65
N HIS A 116 -7.74 22.94 0.10
CA HIS A 116 -7.42 21.63 0.65
C HIS A 116 -5.91 21.47 0.85
N GLU A 117 -5.54 20.73 1.89
CA GLU A 117 -4.18 20.26 2.15
C GLU A 117 -4.20 18.77 2.45
N GLY A 118 -3.41 18.02 1.68
CA GLY A 118 -3.28 16.57 1.77
C GLY A 118 -3.35 15.93 0.38
N TYR A 119 -2.66 14.81 0.16
CA TYR A 119 -2.68 14.16 -1.15
C TYR A 119 -3.65 12.99 -1.28
N PHE A 120 -3.96 12.28 -0.20
CA PHE A 120 -4.69 11.01 -0.23
C PHE A 120 -6.14 11.11 0.23
N GLN A 121 -6.51 12.25 0.79
CA GLN A 121 -7.81 12.49 1.35
C GLN A 121 -8.79 12.84 0.25
N ARG A 122 -9.96 12.21 0.30
CA ARG A 122 -11.15 12.74 -0.34
C ARG A 122 -11.56 14.01 0.37
N PHE A 123 -11.88 15.04 -0.41
CA PHE A 123 -12.49 16.27 0.07
C PHE A 123 -13.59 16.71 -0.91
N ALA A 124 -14.47 17.58 -0.42
CA ALA A 124 -15.66 17.97 -1.16
C ALA A 124 -15.97 19.45 -0.93
N TYR A 125 -16.57 20.09 -1.95
CA TYR A 125 -17.10 21.45 -1.86
C TYR A 125 -18.58 21.45 -2.16
N ASP A 126 -19.36 22.14 -1.33
CA ASP A 126 -20.73 22.52 -1.68
C ASP A 126 -20.70 23.55 -2.80
N ILE A 127 -21.33 23.23 -3.92
CA ILE A 127 -21.43 24.12 -5.07
C ILE A 127 -22.87 24.48 -5.40
N THR A 128 -23.83 24.10 -4.56
CA THR A 128 -25.28 24.24 -4.81
C THR A 128 -25.65 25.66 -5.24
N ASP A 129 -25.27 26.66 -4.43
CA ASP A 129 -25.62 28.07 -4.70
C ASP A 129 -24.79 28.74 -5.81
N LYS A 130 -23.75 28.06 -6.29
CA LYS A 130 -22.81 28.59 -7.30
C LYS A 130 -23.00 27.94 -8.67
N LEU A 131 -23.87 26.93 -8.74
CA LEU A 131 -24.07 26.11 -9.91
C LEU A 131 -24.87 26.87 -10.96
N GLN A 132 -24.44 26.74 -12.21
CA GLN A 132 -25.12 27.29 -13.37
C GLN A 132 -25.43 26.17 -14.37
N ARG A 133 -26.15 26.49 -15.45
CA ARG A 133 -26.29 25.55 -16.58
C ARG A 133 -24.94 25.26 -17.23
N HIS A 134 -24.09 26.27 -17.41
CA HIS A 134 -22.74 26.14 -17.96
C HIS A 134 -21.74 26.57 -16.89
N ASN A 135 -20.83 25.68 -16.52
CA ASN A 135 -19.92 25.90 -15.40
C ASN A 135 -18.47 25.90 -15.85
N LYS A 136 -17.69 26.80 -15.26
CA LYS A 136 -16.25 26.90 -15.44
C LYS A 136 -15.56 26.61 -14.11
N LEU A 137 -14.83 25.50 -14.06
CA LEU A 137 -14.06 25.07 -12.90
C LEU A 137 -12.59 25.45 -13.10
N ALA A 138 -11.99 26.04 -12.06
CA ALA A 138 -10.56 26.30 -11.98
C ALA A 138 -9.99 25.71 -10.71
N ILE A 139 -8.87 25.00 -10.81
CA ILE A 139 -8.16 24.42 -9.67
C ILE A 139 -6.70 24.86 -9.74
N ARG A 140 -6.19 25.46 -8.68
CA ARG A 140 -4.76 25.70 -8.48
C ARG A 140 -4.21 24.54 -7.68
N VAL A 141 -3.30 23.76 -8.26
CA VAL A 141 -2.61 22.67 -7.56
C VAL A 141 -1.19 23.09 -7.29
N ASP A 142 -0.73 22.95 -6.05
CA ASP A 142 0.61 23.34 -5.63
C ASP A 142 1.28 22.19 -4.89
N SER A 143 2.36 21.65 -5.47
CA SER A 143 3.28 20.73 -4.79
C SER A 143 4.67 21.37 -4.76
N PRO A 144 5.00 22.10 -3.68
CA PRO A 144 6.27 22.82 -3.55
C PRO A 144 7.50 21.93 -3.71
N PHE A 145 8.58 22.53 -4.20
CA PHE A 145 9.92 21.98 -4.10
C PHE A 145 10.43 22.13 -2.65
N GLU A 146 10.94 21.05 -2.06
CA GLU A 146 11.65 21.14 -0.78
C GLU A 146 13.15 21.01 -1.04
N ASP A 147 13.91 22.07 -0.75
CA ASP A 147 15.35 22.10 -1.01
C ASP A 147 16.07 20.96 -0.26
N PRO A 148 16.73 20.02 -0.97
CA PRO A 148 17.47 18.92 -0.37
C PRO A 148 18.61 19.34 0.58
N LYS A 149 19.02 20.61 0.59
CA LYS A 149 20.09 21.12 1.47
C LYS A 149 19.59 21.70 2.78
N THR A 150 18.36 22.24 2.79
CA THR A 150 17.84 23.00 3.94
C THR A 150 16.62 22.34 4.58
N ILE A 151 15.84 21.57 3.82
CA ILE A 151 14.64 20.89 4.31
C ILE A 151 14.92 19.41 4.60
N TRP A 152 15.67 18.75 3.73
CA TRP A 152 15.93 17.33 3.85
C TRP A 152 17.08 17.00 4.82
N PRO A 153 17.02 15.89 5.59
CA PRO A 153 15.90 14.97 5.80
C PRO A 153 15.04 15.30 7.02
N LEU A 154 15.32 16.41 7.71
CA LEU A 154 14.80 16.66 9.06
C LEU A 154 13.62 17.63 9.15
N HIS A 155 13.32 18.41 8.10
CA HIS A 155 12.38 19.54 8.16
C HIS A 155 11.28 19.49 7.11
N LYS A 156 10.97 18.30 6.57
CA LYS A 156 9.88 18.14 5.59
C LYS A 156 8.62 18.87 6.02
N THR A 157 7.99 19.55 5.07
CA THR A 157 6.86 20.46 5.30
C THR A 157 5.53 19.91 4.77
N MET A 158 5.55 18.76 4.08
CA MET A 158 4.36 18.08 3.57
C MET A 158 4.27 16.64 4.07
N VAL A 159 3.06 16.18 4.44
CA VAL A 159 2.80 14.78 4.85
C VAL A 159 2.69 13.89 3.61
N LYS A 160 3.83 13.72 2.91
CA LYS A 160 3.97 12.93 1.67
C LYS A 160 4.82 11.67 1.87
N GLY A 161 5.45 11.51 3.04
CA GLY A 161 6.25 10.34 3.39
C GLY A 161 7.33 10.06 2.34
N VAL A 162 7.28 8.88 1.74
CA VAL A 162 8.24 8.46 0.71
C VAL A 162 7.99 9.07 -0.68
N LEU A 163 6.86 9.76 -0.87
CA LEU A 163 6.48 10.36 -2.16
C LEU A 163 7.10 11.75 -2.39
N ASN A 164 7.76 12.36 -1.41
CA ASN A 164 8.43 13.65 -1.63
C ASN A 164 9.93 13.49 -1.86
N GLN A 165 10.65 13.06 -0.83
CA GLN A 165 12.07 12.68 -0.86
C GLN A 165 12.24 11.35 -0.12
N HIS A 166 12.97 10.43 -0.72
CA HIS A 166 13.21 9.08 -0.19
C HIS A 166 14.34 8.40 -0.96
N ASP A 167 14.94 7.34 -0.38
CA ASP A 167 15.97 6.52 -1.05
C ASP A 167 15.48 5.94 -2.38
N THR A 168 14.19 5.64 -2.49
CA THR A 168 13.59 4.98 -3.67
C THR A 168 12.92 5.94 -4.65
N ARG A 169 13.27 7.23 -4.62
CA ARG A 169 12.85 8.22 -5.63
C ARG A 169 13.94 8.51 -6.66
N PRO A 170 13.58 9.08 -7.83
CA PRO A 170 14.56 9.58 -8.79
C PRO A 170 15.66 10.42 -8.16
N GLY A 171 16.92 10.06 -8.43
CA GLY A 171 18.11 10.71 -7.86
C GLY A 171 18.54 10.22 -6.46
N GLY A 172 17.69 9.45 -5.77
CA GLY A 172 17.95 8.95 -4.41
C GLY A 172 17.96 10.05 -3.35
N ALA A 173 17.90 9.66 -2.08
CA ALA A 173 17.73 10.60 -0.97
C ALA A 173 18.97 11.45 -0.65
N TRP A 174 20.14 11.10 -1.19
CA TRP A 174 21.42 11.71 -0.80
C TRP A 174 22.02 12.60 -1.89
N SER A 175 21.25 12.91 -2.93
CA SER A 175 21.68 13.72 -4.06
C SER A 175 20.92 15.06 -4.11
N PRO A 176 21.54 16.14 -4.65
CA PRO A 176 20.81 17.34 -5.04
C PRO A 176 19.67 17.06 -6.04
N ARG A 177 19.72 15.93 -6.74
CA ARG A 177 18.69 15.44 -7.68
C ARG A 177 17.59 14.60 -7.02
N GLY A 178 17.58 14.47 -5.68
CA GLY A 178 16.65 13.60 -4.96
C GLY A 178 15.16 14.01 -5.01
N GLN A 179 14.86 15.14 -5.66
CA GLN A 179 13.50 15.62 -5.95
C GLN A 179 13.20 15.75 -7.45
N ASP A 180 14.06 15.23 -8.31
CA ASP A 180 13.72 15.10 -9.73
C ASP A 180 12.39 14.34 -9.87
N ALA A 181 11.61 14.70 -10.90
CA ALA A 181 10.29 14.12 -11.16
C ALA A 181 9.32 14.23 -9.96
N ASN A 182 9.25 15.41 -9.34
CA ASN A 182 8.41 15.66 -8.17
C ASN A 182 6.97 15.19 -8.41
N SER A 183 6.33 14.62 -7.38
CA SER A 183 4.95 14.17 -7.49
C SER A 183 4.00 15.34 -7.32
N GLY A 184 2.95 15.44 -8.15
CA GLY A 184 1.88 16.41 -8.00
C GLY A 184 0.74 16.21 -9.01
N GLY A 185 -0.31 17.01 -8.87
CA GLY A 185 -1.45 17.05 -9.78
C GLY A 185 -2.74 16.44 -9.22
N ILE A 186 -3.81 16.52 -10.01
CA ILE A 186 -5.11 15.91 -9.69
C ILE A 186 -5.03 14.41 -10.03
N TRP A 187 -4.42 13.63 -9.14
CA TRP A 187 -4.02 12.25 -9.42
C TRP A 187 -5.14 11.21 -9.25
N ALA A 188 -6.27 11.58 -8.64
CA ALA A 188 -7.41 10.71 -8.41
C ALA A 188 -8.74 11.33 -8.94
N PRO A 189 -9.81 10.52 -9.10
CA PRO A 189 -11.03 10.98 -9.78
C PRO A 189 -11.67 12.23 -9.19
N VAL A 190 -12.22 13.07 -10.07
CA VAL A 190 -13.07 14.22 -9.74
C VAL A 190 -14.50 13.92 -10.18
N ARG A 191 -15.47 14.19 -9.31
CA ARG A 191 -16.89 13.89 -9.55
C ARG A 191 -17.80 15.03 -9.11
N LEU A 192 -18.88 15.23 -9.86
CA LEU A 192 -20.02 16.02 -9.41
C LEU A 192 -21.09 15.06 -8.86
N HIS A 193 -21.46 15.23 -7.60
CA HIS A 193 -22.52 14.46 -6.96
C HIS A 193 -23.75 15.35 -6.75
N LEU A 194 -24.89 14.87 -7.23
CA LEU A 194 -26.19 15.49 -7.04
C LEU A 194 -27.03 14.62 -6.10
N SER A 195 -27.70 15.25 -5.15
CA SER A 195 -28.63 14.62 -4.22
C SER A 195 -29.75 15.59 -3.87
N ARG A 196 -30.67 15.21 -2.98
CA ARG A 196 -31.88 15.99 -2.69
C ARG A 196 -32.06 16.18 -1.21
N GLY A 197 -31.99 17.42 -0.72
CA GLY A 197 -32.18 17.80 0.69
C GLY A 197 -31.17 17.25 1.71
N VAL A 198 -30.44 16.17 1.41
CA VAL A 198 -29.35 15.60 2.19
C VAL A 198 -28.26 15.07 1.28
N THR A 199 -27.00 15.26 1.66
CA THR A 199 -25.82 14.65 1.03
C THR A 199 -24.96 13.97 2.08
N VAL A 200 -24.36 12.82 1.73
CA VAL A 200 -23.44 12.11 2.64
C VAL A 200 -22.01 12.21 2.12
N ASP A 201 -21.16 12.87 2.90
CA ASP A 201 -19.75 13.08 2.57
C ASP A 201 -18.90 11.84 2.88
N ASN A 202 -19.25 11.10 3.94
CA ASN A 202 -18.55 9.86 4.32
C ASN A 202 -19.47 8.78 4.91
N LEU A 203 -19.18 7.52 4.56
CA LEU A 203 -19.79 6.32 5.13
C LEU A 203 -18.69 5.50 5.81
N ILE A 204 -18.67 5.51 7.14
CA ILE A 204 -17.67 4.84 7.95
C ILE A 204 -18.30 3.57 8.53
N LEU A 205 -17.65 2.43 8.32
CA LEU A 205 -18.12 1.10 8.69
C LEU A 205 -17.10 0.46 9.63
N ARG A 206 -17.52 0.11 10.84
CA ARG A 206 -16.66 -0.54 11.84
C ARG A 206 -17.33 -1.80 12.37
N PRO A 207 -16.76 -2.99 12.13
CA PRO A 207 -17.20 -4.20 12.80
C PRO A 207 -17.05 -4.08 14.31
N ASP A 208 -18.06 -4.54 15.04
CA ASP A 208 -18.07 -4.64 16.49
C ASP A 208 -18.36 -6.10 16.88
N PHE A 209 -17.55 -6.62 17.80
CA PHE A 209 -17.57 -8.00 18.28
C PHE A 209 -17.79 -8.11 19.78
N GLN A 210 -18.33 -7.08 20.44
CA GLN A 210 -18.66 -7.11 21.87
C GLN A 210 -19.57 -8.29 22.26
N HIS A 211 -20.38 -8.80 21.33
CA HIS A 211 -21.28 -9.95 21.55
C HIS A 211 -20.76 -11.28 20.99
N GLY A 212 -19.49 -11.36 20.57
CA GLY A 212 -18.88 -12.56 20.02
C GLY A 212 -18.76 -12.57 18.49
N LEU A 213 -18.00 -13.54 17.96
CA LEU A 213 -17.74 -13.69 16.53
C LEU A 213 -18.95 -14.19 15.73
N ASP A 214 -19.89 -14.86 16.39
CA ASP A 214 -21.16 -15.37 15.84
C ASP A 214 -22.27 -14.32 15.81
N LYS A 215 -22.16 -13.26 16.62
CA LYS A 215 -23.14 -12.16 16.69
C LYS A 215 -22.49 -10.79 16.46
N PRO A 216 -21.78 -10.60 15.34
CA PRO A 216 -21.15 -9.32 15.08
C PRO A 216 -22.21 -8.26 14.77
N GLN A 217 -21.84 -7.02 15.06
CA GLN A 217 -22.60 -5.84 14.68
C GLN A 217 -21.75 -4.98 13.75
N LEU A 218 -22.40 -4.19 12.91
CA LEU A 218 -21.73 -3.20 12.10
C LEU A 218 -22.14 -1.80 12.56
N ARG A 219 -21.21 -1.08 13.19
CA ARG A 219 -21.37 0.34 13.48
C ARG A 219 -21.24 1.13 12.17
N VAL A 220 -22.28 1.88 11.84
CA VAL A 220 -22.41 2.70 10.64
C VAL A 220 -22.44 4.16 11.05
N GLU A 221 -21.43 4.92 10.66
CA GLU A 221 -21.41 6.38 10.84
C GLU A 221 -21.56 7.08 9.49
N LEU A 222 -22.48 8.02 9.44
CA LEU A 222 -22.76 8.86 8.28
C LEU A 222 -22.34 10.29 8.62
N VAL A 223 -21.39 10.82 7.88
CA VAL A 223 -21.05 12.25 7.90
C VAL A 223 -21.88 12.92 6.82
N TYR A 224 -22.86 13.74 7.20
CA TYR A 224 -23.87 14.27 6.29
C TYR A 224 -24.04 15.78 6.41
N ARG A 225 -24.55 16.38 5.32
CA ARG A 225 -25.08 17.75 5.27
C ARG A 225 -26.53 17.70 4.84
N ALA A 226 -27.37 18.51 5.43
CA ALA A 226 -28.79 18.59 5.11
C ALA A 226 -29.25 20.05 5.09
N THR A 227 -30.14 20.37 4.15
CA THR A 227 -30.63 21.75 3.95
C THR A 227 -31.61 22.18 5.04
N GLN A 228 -32.32 21.23 5.64
CA GLN A 228 -33.38 21.49 6.61
C GLN A 228 -33.40 20.40 7.68
N ALA A 229 -33.84 20.77 8.88
CA ALA A 229 -34.12 19.81 9.93
C ALA A 229 -35.45 19.10 9.64
N ARG A 230 -35.44 17.77 9.58
CA ARG A 230 -36.61 16.97 9.19
C ARG A 230 -36.44 15.51 9.55
N GLU A 231 -37.57 14.84 9.75
CA GLU A 231 -37.60 13.38 9.88
C GLU A 231 -37.63 12.72 8.50
N VAL A 232 -36.82 11.68 8.32
CA VAL A 232 -36.70 10.92 7.06
C VAL A 232 -36.56 9.42 7.35
N ASP A 233 -36.88 8.60 6.36
CA ASP A 233 -36.64 7.16 6.41
C ASP A 233 -35.20 6.84 6.01
N LEU A 234 -34.44 6.25 6.92
CA LEU A 234 -33.11 5.70 6.62
C LEU A 234 -33.19 4.17 6.53
N THR A 235 -32.74 3.63 5.41
CA THR A 235 -32.56 2.18 5.23
C THR A 235 -31.08 1.84 5.12
N LEU A 236 -30.58 1.04 6.06
CA LEU A 236 -29.28 0.37 5.98
C LEU A 236 -29.47 -1.01 5.35
N ARG A 237 -28.59 -1.39 4.41
CA ARG A 237 -28.57 -2.73 3.83
C ARG A 237 -27.12 -3.22 3.69
N ALA A 238 -26.84 -4.43 4.16
CA ALA A 238 -25.61 -5.16 3.86
C ALA A 238 -25.95 -6.40 3.03
N ARG A 239 -25.35 -6.53 1.84
CA ARG A 239 -25.56 -7.66 0.93
C ARG A 239 -24.23 -8.33 0.61
N PRO A 240 -24.17 -9.67 0.53
CA PRO A 240 -23.00 -10.38 0.02
C PRO A 240 -22.54 -9.80 -1.32
N ALA A 241 -21.24 -9.50 -1.45
CA ALA A 241 -20.67 -8.90 -2.65
C ALA A 241 -19.91 -9.89 -3.53
N ASN A 242 -19.36 -10.95 -2.94
CA ASN A 242 -18.53 -11.96 -3.62
C ASN A 242 -18.86 -13.40 -3.18
N PHE A 243 -20.01 -13.62 -2.55
CA PHE A 243 -20.47 -14.93 -2.11
C PHE A 243 -22.00 -14.98 -2.06
N ASN A 244 -22.56 -16.16 -1.85
CA ASN A 244 -23.98 -16.35 -1.59
C ASN A 244 -24.20 -16.49 -0.08
N GLY A 245 -25.06 -15.66 0.50
CA GLY A 245 -25.33 -15.68 1.93
C GLY A 245 -26.49 -14.75 2.33
N GLU A 246 -26.64 -14.58 3.64
CA GLU A 246 -27.69 -13.78 4.23
C GLU A 246 -27.57 -12.29 3.88
N ARG A 247 -28.71 -11.61 3.79
CA ARG A 247 -28.81 -10.17 3.55
C ARG A 247 -29.36 -9.51 4.81
N PHE A 248 -28.66 -8.49 5.28
CA PHE A 248 -29.05 -7.75 6.48
C PHE A 248 -29.65 -6.41 6.08
N ALA A 249 -30.71 -5.99 6.75
CA ALA A 249 -31.32 -4.70 6.53
C ALA A 249 -31.99 -4.18 7.80
N GLN A 250 -31.92 -2.86 7.99
CA GLN A 250 -32.62 -2.16 9.05
C GLN A 250 -33.18 -0.86 8.48
N ARG A 251 -34.47 -0.63 8.70
CA ARG A 251 -35.14 0.63 8.37
C ARG A 251 -35.57 1.30 9.66
N GLN A 252 -35.30 2.59 9.76
CA GLN A 252 -35.76 3.40 10.89
C GLN A 252 -35.93 4.86 10.47
N LYS A 253 -36.76 5.57 11.22
CA LYS A 253 -36.88 7.02 11.12
C LYS A 253 -35.69 7.65 11.82
N VAL A 254 -35.11 8.67 11.18
CA VAL A 254 -34.03 9.47 11.75
C VAL A 254 -34.36 10.95 11.57
N ARG A 255 -33.97 11.76 12.55
CA ARG A 255 -34.06 13.21 12.46
C ARG A 255 -32.74 13.75 11.92
N LEU A 256 -32.80 14.37 10.75
CA LEU A 256 -31.71 15.18 10.22
C LEU A 256 -31.77 16.56 10.87
N GLU A 257 -30.61 17.14 11.13
CA GLU A 257 -30.47 18.54 11.54
C GLU A 257 -30.06 19.40 10.33
N ALA A 258 -30.49 20.65 10.30
CA ALA A 258 -30.00 21.60 9.29
C ALA A 258 -28.53 21.91 9.58
N THR A 259 -27.64 21.64 8.61
CA THR A 259 -26.20 21.64 8.88
C THR A 259 -25.50 22.94 8.50
N GLY A 260 -26.11 23.74 7.62
CA GLY A 260 -25.39 24.79 6.91
C GLY A 260 -24.12 24.22 6.26
N SER A 261 -22.99 24.89 6.45
CA SER A 261 -21.70 24.47 5.90
C SER A 261 -20.94 23.45 6.77
N THR A 262 -21.42 23.10 7.97
CA THR A 262 -20.71 22.21 8.91
C THR A 262 -21.37 20.82 8.93
N PRO A 263 -20.71 19.76 8.43
CA PRO A 263 -21.27 18.42 8.44
C PRO A 263 -21.62 17.92 9.85
N GLN A 264 -22.68 17.13 9.95
CA GLN A 264 -23.11 16.44 11.17
C GLN A 264 -22.81 14.94 11.09
N ARG A 265 -22.81 14.26 12.24
CA ARG A 265 -22.61 12.81 12.32
C ARG A 265 -23.87 12.11 12.82
N LEU A 266 -24.24 11.02 12.13
CA LEU A 266 -25.28 10.10 12.57
C LEU A 266 -24.66 8.71 12.72
N THR A 267 -24.74 8.14 13.93
CA THR A 267 -24.23 6.79 14.24
C THR A 267 -25.39 5.83 14.46
N LEU A 268 -25.33 4.68 13.78
CA LEU A 268 -26.31 3.63 13.87
C LEU A 268 -25.60 2.28 13.95
N THR A 269 -26.34 1.25 14.37
CA THR A 269 -25.82 -0.13 14.40
C THR A 269 -26.70 -1.00 13.52
N LEU A 270 -26.08 -1.80 12.66
CA LEU A 270 -26.73 -2.85 11.88
C LEU A 270 -26.34 -4.22 12.49
N PRO A 271 -27.26 -4.93 13.15
CA PRO A 271 -27.02 -6.30 13.59
C PRO A 271 -26.76 -7.23 12.39
N MET A 272 -25.74 -8.07 12.51
CA MET A 272 -25.30 -8.99 11.44
C MET A 272 -25.04 -10.39 12.02
N GLU A 273 -25.99 -10.93 12.78
CA GLU A 273 -25.90 -12.27 13.37
C GLU A 273 -25.56 -13.32 12.31
N ASN A 274 -24.65 -14.24 12.65
CA ASN A 274 -24.14 -15.31 11.77
C ASN A 274 -23.50 -14.82 10.45
N ALA A 275 -23.13 -13.54 10.35
CA ALA A 275 -22.42 -13.03 9.18
C ALA A 275 -21.10 -13.77 8.97
N GLN A 276 -20.86 -14.16 7.71
CA GLN A 276 -19.60 -14.76 7.30
C GLN A 276 -18.45 -13.77 7.44
N LEU A 277 -17.39 -14.20 8.15
CA LEU A 277 -16.21 -13.38 8.43
C LEU A 277 -15.26 -13.32 7.23
N TRP A 278 -14.54 -12.22 7.10
CA TRP A 278 -13.44 -12.05 6.15
C TRP A 278 -12.19 -12.77 6.65
N TRP A 279 -11.55 -13.54 5.76
CA TRP A 279 -10.31 -14.25 6.02
C TRP A 279 -9.28 -13.99 4.92
N PRO A 280 -7.97 -13.92 5.26
CA PRO A 280 -6.91 -13.88 4.28
C PRO A 280 -6.80 -15.20 3.53
N LYS A 281 -6.26 -15.14 2.31
CA LYS A 281 -6.01 -16.30 1.45
C LYS A 281 -5.14 -17.32 2.18
N GLY A 282 -5.52 -18.58 2.09
CA GLY A 282 -4.87 -19.68 2.81
C GLY A 282 -5.45 -19.95 4.21
N TYR A 283 -6.27 -19.04 4.76
CA TYR A 283 -6.89 -19.18 6.09
C TYR A 283 -8.42 -19.20 6.04
N GLY A 284 -9.01 -18.87 4.90
CA GLY A 284 -10.46 -18.93 4.67
C GLY A 284 -10.85 -18.15 3.41
N PHE A 285 -12.14 -17.87 3.27
CA PHE A 285 -12.67 -17.07 2.17
C PHE A 285 -12.78 -15.58 2.57
N PRO A 286 -12.35 -14.62 1.72
CA PRO A 286 -12.45 -13.19 2.00
C PRO A 286 -13.88 -12.68 1.75
N HIS A 287 -14.82 -13.03 2.64
CA HIS A 287 -16.22 -12.58 2.53
C HIS A 287 -16.32 -11.06 2.63
N LEU A 288 -17.01 -10.46 1.65
CA LEU A 288 -17.21 -9.02 1.59
C LEU A 288 -18.69 -8.70 1.41
N TYR A 289 -19.13 -7.62 2.05
CA TYR A 289 -20.48 -7.09 1.97
C TYR A 289 -20.47 -5.73 1.29
N ARG A 290 -21.44 -5.50 0.41
CA ARG A 290 -21.80 -4.17 -0.07
C ARG A 290 -22.79 -3.57 0.91
N VAL A 291 -22.42 -2.48 1.55
CA VAL A 291 -23.22 -1.79 2.56
C VAL A 291 -23.70 -0.45 2.00
N SER A 292 -25.00 -0.22 2.00
CA SER A 292 -25.62 1.02 1.53
C SER A 292 -26.46 1.66 2.62
N ALA A 293 -26.39 2.99 2.71
CA ALA A 293 -27.30 3.81 3.48
C ALA A 293 -28.13 4.65 2.51
N THR A 294 -29.46 4.55 2.59
CA THR A 294 -30.39 5.23 1.69
C THR A 294 -31.39 6.06 2.49
N PHE A 295 -31.41 7.36 2.25
CA PHE A 295 -32.38 8.30 2.81
C PHE A 295 -33.56 8.47 1.85
N ASN A 296 -34.78 8.42 2.39
CA ASN A 296 -36.02 8.57 1.62
C ASN A 296 -37.00 9.49 2.33
N ASP A 297 -37.86 10.12 1.54
CA ASP A 297 -39.07 10.81 1.99
C ASP A 297 -40.29 10.40 1.15
N ASP A 298 -41.38 11.15 1.29
CA ASP A 298 -42.62 11.00 0.54
C ASP A 298 -42.45 11.17 -0.98
N LYS A 299 -41.42 11.91 -1.42
CA LYS A 299 -41.07 12.11 -2.83
C LYS A 299 -40.10 11.07 -3.38
N GLY A 300 -39.58 10.15 -2.54
CA GLY A 300 -38.73 9.03 -2.93
C GLY A 300 -37.30 9.12 -2.40
N GLU A 301 -36.34 8.51 -3.12
CA GLU A 301 -34.92 8.49 -2.73
C GLU A 301 -34.36 9.92 -2.71
N MET A 302 -33.62 10.26 -1.65
CA MET A 302 -32.98 11.56 -1.47
C MET A 302 -31.47 11.46 -1.74
N GLU A 303 -30.87 10.43 -1.16
CA GLU A 303 -29.45 10.18 -1.12
C GLU A 303 -29.20 8.69 -0.92
N ARG A 304 -28.14 8.19 -1.56
CA ARG A 304 -27.63 6.85 -1.37
C ARG A 304 -26.12 6.84 -1.49
N ILE A 305 -25.48 6.51 -0.38
CA ILE A 305 -24.06 6.19 -0.33
C ILE A 305 -23.85 4.68 -0.19
N THR A 306 -22.81 4.17 -0.83
CA THR A 306 -22.44 2.75 -0.78
C THR A 306 -20.95 2.59 -0.56
N SER A 307 -20.59 1.65 0.31
CA SER A 307 -19.22 1.21 0.54
C SER A 307 -19.18 -0.31 0.57
N ARG A 308 -17.98 -0.88 0.61
CA ARG A 308 -17.74 -2.31 0.77
C ARG A 308 -16.88 -2.53 2.01
N THR A 309 -17.15 -3.58 2.75
CA THR A 309 -16.34 -3.98 3.90
C THR A 309 -16.44 -5.49 4.13
N GLY A 310 -15.61 -6.02 5.03
CA GLY A 310 -15.68 -7.39 5.53
C GLY A 310 -15.61 -7.35 7.05
N LEU A 311 -16.16 -8.38 7.71
CA LEU A 311 -16.18 -8.45 9.16
C LEU A 311 -15.04 -9.35 9.62
N ARG A 312 -14.11 -8.80 10.40
CA ARG A 312 -13.05 -9.58 11.06
C ARG A 312 -12.64 -8.90 12.36
N GLN A 313 -12.25 -9.69 13.35
CA GLN A 313 -11.58 -9.20 14.55
C GLN A 313 -10.07 -9.47 14.44
N ILE A 314 -9.25 -8.47 14.75
CA ILE A 314 -7.80 -8.62 14.87
C ILE A 314 -7.37 -8.09 16.23
N VAL A 315 -6.52 -8.85 16.91
CA VAL A 315 -5.95 -8.48 18.22
C VAL A 315 -4.48 -8.85 18.24
N GLU A 316 -3.63 -7.96 18.70
CA GLU A 316 -2.25 -8.29 19.04
C GLU A 316 -2.20 -8.82 20.48
N GLN A 317 -1.58 -9.98 20.68
CA GLN A 317 -1.42 -10.54 22.01
C GLN A 317 -0.14 -10.01 22.69
N PRO A 318 -0.17 -9.79 24.01
CA PRO A 318 1.00 -9.35 24.76
C PRO A 318 2.13 -10.39 24.72
N ASP A 319 3.32 -9.99 25.20
CA ASP A 319 4.48 -10.87 25.39
C ASP A 319 4.85 -11.69 24.15
N ASN A 320 4.73 -11.08 22.97
CA ASN A 320 5.03 -11.68 21.68
C ASN A 320 4.27 -12.99 21.39
N GLN A 321 3.06 -13.15 21.95
CA GLN A 321 2.22 -14.33 21.73
C GLN A 321 1.54 -14.36 20.36
N GLY A 322 1.85 -13.42 19.48
CA GLY A 322 1.37 -13.39 18.09
C GLY A 322 0.10 -12.57 17.89
N TRP A 323 -0.37 -12.56 16.65
CA TRP A 323 -1.57 -11.80 16.27
C TRP A 323 -2.73 -12.78 16.11
N VAL A 324 -3.93 -12.41 16.56
CA VAL A 324 -5.11 -13.28 16.55
C VAL A 324 -6.16 -12.69 15.62
N LEU A 325 -6.43 -13.40 14.52
CA LEU A 325 -7.47 -13.07 13.56
C LEU A 325 -8.67 -14.01 13.77
N ASN A 326 -9.84 -13.44 14.06
CA ASN A 326 -11.09 -14.19 14.29
C ASN A 326 -10.91 -15.38 15.27
N GLY A 327 -10.21 -15.12 16.38
CA GLY A 327 -9.94 -16.12 17.41
C GLY A 327 -8.81 -17.11 17.10
N LYS A 328 -8.11 -17.00 15.95
CA LYS A 328 -7.00 -17.89 15.58
C LYS A 328 -5.69 -17.12 15.41
N ARG A 329 -4.61 -17.62 16.02
CA ARG A 329 -3.28 -17.03 15.91
C ARG A 329 -2.72 -17.15 14.50
N ILE A 330 -2.12 -16.08 13.98
CA ILE A 330 -1.53 -15.99 12.65
C ILE A 330 -0.12 -15.40 12.74
N PHE A 331 0.80 -16.01 12.00
CA PHE A 331 2.15 -15.49 11.81
C PHE A 331 2.20 -14.63 10.54
N ILE A 332 2.65 -13.38 10.65
CA ILE A 332 2.64 -12.44 9.54
C ILE A 332 3.95 -12.54 8.73
N LYS A 333 3.81 -12.79 7.43
CA LYS A 333 4.91 -12.87 6.46
C LYS A 333 4.62 -11.90 5.33
N GLY A 334 5.39 -10.83 5.26
CA GLY A 334 5.15 -9.78 4.28
C GLY A 334 6.41 -9.19 3.67
N SER A 335 6.16 -8.12 2.92
CA SER A 335 7.21 -7.26 2.37
C SER A 335 6.68 -5.82 2.27
N ASN A 336 7.60 -4.86 2.38
CA ASN A 336 7.34 -3.44 2.18
C ASN A 336 6.99 -3.16 0.71
N TYR A 337 5.92 -2.40 0.49
CA TYR A 337 5.31 -2.16 -0.81
C TYR A 337 5.03 -0.67 -1.01
N ILE A 338 5.48 -0.14 -2.15
CA ILE A 338 5.22 1.24 -2.58
C ILE A 338 4.45 1.26 -3.93
N GLY A 339 4.72 0.32 -4.82
CA GLY A 339 4.07 0.23 -6.13
C GLY A 339 4.63 1.22 -7.16
N SER A 340 4.39 2.51 -6.97
CA SER A 340 4.93 3.61 -7.80
C SER A 340 4.89 4.93 -7.00
N PRO A 341 5.89 5.82 -7.11
CA PRO A 341 5.79 7.16 -6.52
C PRO A 341 4.76 8.04 -7.25
N TRP A 342 4.35 7.66 -8.47
CA TRP A 342 3.38 8.38 -9.28
C TRP A 342 2.03 7.66 -9.20
N LEU A 343 1.27 7.95 -8.12
CA LEU A 343 0.10 7.18 -7.70
C LEU A 343 -0.92 6.86 -8.81
N SER A 344 -1.18 7.81 -9.72
CA SER A 344 -2.13 7.63 -10.83
C SER A 344 -1.73 6.54 -11.85
N GLU A 345 -0.46 6.12 -11.87
CA GLU A 345 -0.01 5.06 -12.78
C GLU A 345 -0.54 3.68 -12.38
N MET A 346 -0.92 3.50 -11.11
CA MET A 346 -1.31 2.20 -10.57
C MET A 346 -2.83 2.05 -10.59
N ASP A 347 -3.31 1.21 -11.51
CA ASP A 347 -4.72 0.82 -11.63
C ASP A 347 -4.99 -0.55 -10.99
N GLU A 348 -6.26 -0.98 -11.00
CA GLU A 348 -6.66 -2.30 -10.46
C GLU A 348 -5.90 -3.47 -11.11
N LYS A 349 -5.59 -3.39 -12.40
CA LYS A 349 -4.88 -4.46 -13.12
C LYS A 349 -3.43 -4.56 -12.67
N LYS A 350 -2.73 -3.43 -12.54
CA LYS A 350 -1.34 -3.37 -12.08
C LYS A 350 -1.24 -3.78 -10.61
N TYR A 351 -2.15 -3.30 -9.75
CA TYR A 351 -2.21 -3.77 -8.37
C TYR A 351 -2.49 -5.27 -8.30
N ARG A 352 -3.49 -5.79 -9.03
CA ARG A 352 -3.78 -7.23 -9.07
C ARG A 352 -2.56 -8.06 -9.47
N ARG A 353 -1.79 -7.63 -10.47
CA ARG A 353 -0.53 -8.30 -10.87
C ARG A 353 0.46 -8.34 -9.71
N ASP A 354 0.69 -7.20 -9.08
CA ASP A 354 1.70 -7.08 -8.01
C ASP A 354 1.26 -7.88 -6.76
N LEU A 355 -0.01 -7.80 -6.35
CA LEU A 355 -0.55 -8.59 -5.23
C LEU A 355 -0.60 -10.09 -5.52
N GLN A 356 -0.82 -10.49 -6.77
CA GLN A 356 -0.74 -11.90 -7.16
C GLN A 356 0.69 -12.42 -6.98
N LEU A 357 1.70 -11.65 -7.40
CA LEU A 357 3.10 -11.99 -7.15
C LEU A 357 3.42 -12.07 -5.64
N VAL A 358 2.84 -11.22 -4.80
CA VAL A 358 3.00 -11.32 -3.33
C VAL A 358 2.44 -12.66 -2.81
N LEU A 359 1.22 -13.03 -3.22
CA LEU A 359 0.58 -14.28 -2.81
C LEU A 359 1.34 -15.51 -3.33
N ASP A 360 1.84 -15.46 -4.56
CA ASP A 360 2.65 -16.53 -5.16
C ASP A 360 4.03 -16.66 -4.48
N MET A 361 4.51 -15.59 -3.83
CA MET A 361 5.68 -15.63 -2.94
C MET A 361 5.35 -16.26 -1.56
N ASN A 362 4.13 -16.75 -1.35
CA ASN A 362 3.61 -17.28 -0.08
C ASN A 362 3.55 -16.25 1.06
N ALA A 363 3.66 -14.96 0.76
CA ALA A 363 3.39 -13.89 1.73
C ALA A 363 1.89 -13.74 1.96
N ASN A 364 1.51 -13.36 3.18
CA ASN A 364 0.11 -13.14 3.57
C ASN A 364 -0.19 -11.67 3.90
N ALA A 365 0.82 -10.79 3.87
CA ALA A 365 0.67 -9.36 4.10
C ALA A 365 1.61 -8.50 3.22
N ILE A 366 1.23 -7.24 3.04
CA ILE A 366 2.14 -6.16 2.61
C ILE A 366 2.15 -5.05 3.66
N ARG A 367 3.27 -4.34 3.77
CA ARG A 367 3.34 -3.06 4.47
C ARG A 367 3.34 -1.96 3.42
N VAL A 368 2.27 -1.17 3.35
CA VAL A 368 2.20 0.02 2.49
C VAL A 368 3.09 1.07 3.14
N HIS A 369 4.34 1.10 2.69
CA HIS A 369 5.45 1.68 3.42
C HIS A 369 5.48 3.21 3.24
N GLY A 370 5.34 3.94 4.34
CA GLY A 370 5.47 5.40 4.41
C GLY A 370 4.64 6.21 3.40
N HIS A 371 3.51 5.69 2.90
CA HIS A 371 2.59 6.40 2.00
C HIS A 371 1.19 5.77 2.02
N VAL A 372 0.20 6.45 1.44
CA VAL A 372 -1.14 5.94 1.16
C VAL A 372 -1.29 5.77 -0.34
N ALA A 373 -1.66 4.57 -0.76
CA ALA A 373 -1.81 4.22 -2.17
C ALA A 373 -3.20 4.61 -2.72
N GLY A 374 -3.40 4.42 -4.03
CA GLY A 374 -4.72 4.56 -4.64
C GLY A 374 -5.73 3.56 -4.06
N ARG A 375 -7.00 3.98 -3.95
CA ARG A 375 -8.13 3.13 -3.53
C ARG A 375 -8.20 1.75 -4.22
N PRO A 376 -7.83 1.59 -5.51
CA PRO A 376 -7.69 0.28 -6.14
C PRO A 376 -6.86 -0.75 -5.35
N LEU A 377 -5.77 -0.36 -4.69
CA LEU A 377 -4.93 -1.28 -3.91
C LEU A 377 -5.75 -2.00 -2.84
N TYR A 378 -6.42 -1.22 -1.99
CA TYR A 378 -7.19 -1.74 -0.85
C TYR A 378 -8.34 -2.62 -1.31
N ARG A 379 -9.06 -2.23 -2.37
CA ARG A 379 -10.12 -3.06 -2.96
C ARG A 379 -9.58 -4.40 -3.45
N MET A 380 -8.44 -4.41 -4.13
CA MET A 380 -7.84 -5.66 -4.60
C MET A 380 -7.34 -6.51 -3.44
N ALA A 381 -6.74 -5.92 -2.41
CA ALA A 381 -6.30 -6.63 -1.21
C ALA A 381 -7.48 -7.25 -0.44
N ASP A 382 -8.58 -6.51 -0.28
CA ASP A 382 -9.82 -7.00 0.31
C ASP A 382 -10.34 -8.24 -0.43
N GLU A 383 -10.43 -8.16 -1.77
CA GLU A 383 -10.92 -9.26 -2.62
C GLU A 383 -10.01 -10.47 -2.65
N MET A 384 -8.69 -10.24 -2.68
CA MET A 384 -7.69 -11.29 -2.81
C MET A 384 -7.32 -11.93 -1.48
N GLY A 385 -7.83 -11.41 -0.36
CA GLY A 385 -7.51 -11.90 0.98
C GLY A 385 -6.06 -11.63 1.36
N LEU A 386 -5.52 -10.46 1.01
CA LEU A 386 -4.15 -10.07 1.34
C LEU A 386 -4.18 -9.00 2.43
N MET A 387 -3.47 -9.24 3.54
CA MET A 387 -3.45 -8.30 4.67
C MET A 387 -2.57 -7.07 4.36
N ILE A 388 -2.93 -5.93 4.96
CA ILE A 388 -2.24 -4.66 4.83
C ILE A 388 -1.88 -4.15 6.22
N TRP A 389 -0.60 -3.85 6.42
CA TRP A 389 -0.15 -2.85 7.36
C TRP A 389 -0.08 -1.51 6.63
N GLN A 390 -0.79 -0.50 7.08
CA GLN A 390 -0.86 0.82 6.42
C GLN A 390 -0.14 1.88 7.24
N ASP A 391 0.98 2.41 6.73
CA ASP A 391 1.68 3.52 7.39
C ASP A 391 1.01 4.86 7.12
N VAL A 392 1.09 5.79 8.08
CA VAL A 392 0.93 7.21 7.81
C VAL A 392 2.10 7.65 6.90
N PRO A 393 1.92 8.62 5.99
CA PRO A 393 3.00 9.15 5.16
C PRO A 393 4.04 9.98 5.95
N LEU A 394 4.68 9.39 6.95
CA LEU A 394 5.72 9.96 7.79
C LEU A 394 6.94 9.03 7.83
N GLN A 395 8.07 9.57 7.42
CA GLN A 395 9.38 8.92 7.28
C GLN A 395 10.44 9.96 7.63
N TRP A 396 11.30 9.68 8.62
CA TRP A 396 12.36 10.60 9.09
C TRP A 396 11.81 11.94 9.59
N GLY A 397 12.55 13.05 9.46
CA GLY A 397 12.17 14.29 10.12
C GLY A 397 11.24 15.18 9.30
N TYR A 398 10.45 15.96 10.04
CA TYR A 398 9.49 16.94 9.57
C TYR A 398 9.64 18.24 10.37
N LYS A 399 9.04 19.30 9.86
CA LYS A 399 8.93 20.57 10.59
C LYS A 399 8.40 20.33 12.02
N ASP A 400 9.20 20.70 13.01
CA ASP A 400 8.92 20.41 14.42
C ASP A 400 8.11 21.52 15.10
N THR A 401 6.87 21.71 14.66
CA THR A 401 5.93 22.65 15.31
C THR A 401 4.61 22.00 15.66
N PRO A 402 3.90 22.50 16.70
CA PRO A 402 2.57 22.00 17.06
C PRO A 402 1.58 22.04 15.89
N GLU A 403 1.60 23.07 15.06
CA GLU A 403 0.67 23.22 13.94
C GLU A 403 0.88 22.13 12.88
N PHE A 404 2.13 21.78 12.59
CA PHE A 404 2.44 20.67 11.69
C PHE A 404 1.98 19.33 12.30
N ALA A 405 2.23 19.12 13.59
CA ALA A 405 1.81 17.93 14.30
C ALA A 405 0.28 17.77 14.34
N ASP A 406 -0.47 18.86 14.57
CA ASP A 406 -1.94 18.86 14.53
C ASP A 406 -2.49 18.57 13.13
N ASN A 407 -1.87 19.16 12.11
CA ASN A 407 -2.23 18.86 10.72
C ASN A 407 -1.97 17.39 10.36
N ALA A 408 -0.82 16.84 10.73
CA ALA A 408 -0.51 15.42 10.50
C ALA A 408 -1.48 14.48 11.25
N ALA A 409 -1.85 14.83 12.49
CA ALA A 409 -2.82 14.08 13.27
C ALA A 409 -4.24 14.14 12.64
N ARG A 410 -4.67 15.32 12.17
CA ARG A 410 -5.92 15.49 11.41
C ARG A 410 -5.93 14.61 10.16
N GLN A 411 -4.88 14.68 9.35
CA GLN A 411 -4.73 13.87 8.14
C GLN A 411 -4.72 12.36 8.44
N SER A 412 -4.12 11.95 9.57
CA SER A 412 -4.10 10.56 10.02
C SER A 412 -5.48 10.06 10.45
N LEU A 413 -6.29 10.90 11.11
CA LEU A 413 -7.68 10.56 11.43
C LEU A 413 -8.52 10.42 10.15
N GLU A 414 -8.37 11.34 9.19
CA GLU A 414 -9.05 11.24 7.89
C GLU A 414 -8.65 9.97 7.13
N MET A 415 -7.38 9.53 7.23
CA MET A 415 -6.92 8.26 6.69
C MET A 415 -7.71 7.08 7.28
N THR A 416 -7.82 7.00 8.60
CA THR A 416 -8.54 5.88 9.23
C THR A 416 -10.02 5.89 8.85
N GLU A 417 -10.66 7.06 8.80
CA GLU A 417 -12.06 7.17 8.39
C GLU A 417 -12.29 6.74 6.93
N GLN A 418 -11.42 7.15 6.01
CA GLN A 418 -11.61 6.93 4.57
C GLN A 418 -11.15 5.57 4.05
N PHE A 419 -10.18 4.95 4.73
CA PHE A 419 -9.58 3.66 4.33
C PHE A 419 -9.94 2.53 5.29
N GLY A 420 -10.37 2.84 6.52
CA GLY A 420 -10.74 1.85 7.54
C GLY A 420 -12.01 1.04 7.26
N ASN A 421 -12.64 1.21 6.09
CA ASN A 421 -13.66 0.27 5.63
C ASN A 421 -13.04 -1.01 5.04
N SER A 422 -11.76 -0.98 4.65
CA SER A 422 -11.03 -2.13 4.12
C SER A 422 -10.72 -3.14 5.23
N PRO A 423 -11.27 -4.38 5.19
CA PRO A 423 -10.90 -5.44 6.13
C PRO A 423 -9.45 -5.91 5.97
N ALA A 424 -8.84 -5.71 4.80
CA ALA A 424 -7.44 -6.04 4.57
C ALA A 424 -6.51 -5.25 5.49
N ILE A 425 -6.83 -4.00 5.84
CA ILE A 425 -6.02 -3.22 6.77
C ILE A 425 -6.13 -3.81 8.18
N ILE A 426 -5.07 -4.45 8.64
CA ILE A 426 -4.98 -5.11 9.95
C ILE A 426 -4.26 -4.28 11.00
N ALA A 427 -3.38 -3.38 10.54
CA ALA A 427 -2.61 -2.49 11.39
C ALA A 427 -2.48 -1.10 10.76
N TRP A 428 -2.50 -0.07 11.60
CA TRP A 428 -2.07 1.29 11.28
C TRP A 428 -0.65 1.50 11.82
N GLY A 429 0.30 1.84 10.95
CA GLY A 429 1.64 2.28 11.32
C GLY A 429 1.69 3.80 11.42
N GLY A 430 2.26 4.34 12.49
CA GLY A 430 2.46 5.77 12.64
C GLY A 430 3.70 6.26 11.90
N HIS A 431 4.71 6.70 12.65
CA HIS A 431 5.90 7.34 12.10
C HIS A 431 7.02 6.31 11.85
N ASN A 432 7.56 6.21 10.62
CA ASN A 432 8.73 5.37 10.35
C ASN A 432 10.06 6.09 10.63
N GLU A 433 10.93 5.45 11.42
CA GLU A 433 12.26 5.95 11.79
C GLU A 433 12.25 7.43 12.21
N PRO A 434 11.44 7.81 13.21
CA PRO A 434 11.39 9.20 13.63
C PRO A 434 12.78 9.66 14.14
N PRO A 435 13.16 10.92 13.98
CA PRO A 435 14.49 11.40 14.36
C PRO A 435 14.86 11.12 15.83
N TRP A 436 13.91 11.27 16.76
CA TRP A 436 14.14 10.99 18.18
C TRP A 436 14.51 9.53 18.49
N ASN A 437 14.15 8.56 17.63
CA ASN A 437 14.54 7.14 17.73
C ASN A 437 15.62 6.76 16.70
N SER A 438 16.19 7.73 15.95
CA SER A 438 17.19 7.48 14.91
C SER A 438 18.56 8.07 15.28
N PRO A 439 19.30 7.49 16.25
CA PRO A 439 20.57 8.05 16.74
C PRO A 439 21.67 8.05 15.68
N TRP A 440 21.55 7.28 14.60
CA TRP A 440 22.48 7.36 13.47
C TRP A 440 22.46 8.74 12.79
N MET A 441 21.37 9.51 12.92
CA MET A 441 21.23 10.86 12.37
C MET A 441 22.08 11.89 13.12
N GLU A 442 22.32 11.71 14.42
CA GLU A 442 23.08 12.64 15.27
C GLU A 442 24.46 12.96 14.68
N LYS A 443 25.16 11.95 14.18
CA LYS A 443 26.51 12.11 13.61
C LYS A 443 26.52 12.78 12.24
N ARG A 444 25.37 12.87 11.58
CA ARG A 444 25.25 13.29 10.18
C ARG A 444 24.62 14.66 10.03
N PHE A 445 23.76 15.08 10.96
CA PHE A 445 22.96 16.29 10.85
C PHE A 445 23.10 17.15 12.12
N PRO A 446 23.70 18.35 12.02
CA PRO A 446 24.02 19.18 13.19
C PRO A 446 22.79 19.75 13.91
N ASP A 447 21.66 19.80 13.22
CA ASP A 447 20.35 20.27 13.69
C ASP A 447 19.48 19.15 14.28
N TRP A 448 19.96 17.91 14.30
CA TRP A 448 19.31 16.83 15.02
C TRP A 448 19.36 17.04 16.54
N HIS A 449 18.29 16.66 17.24
CA HIS A 449 18.28 16.52 18.70
C HIS A 449 17.32 15.40 19.14
N LYS A 450 17.53 14.84 20.34
CA LYS A 450 16.85 13.66 20.88
C LYS A 450 15.32 13.75 21.04
N ASP A 451 14.75 14.95 20.91
CA ASP A 451 13.32 15.23 21.10
C ASP A 451 12.63 15.63 19.78
N LEU A 452 13.39 15.73 18.68
CA LEU A 452 12.91 16.15 17.37
C LEU A 452 11.75 15.25 16.90
N ASN A 453 10.60 15.87 16.63
CA ASN A 453 9.36 15.24 16.18
C ASN A 453 8.74 14.22 17.14
N ARG A 454 9.07 14.27 18.44
CA ARG A 454 8.39 13.43 19.44
C ARG A 454 6.90 13.77 19.54
N VAL A 455 6.56 15.06 19.61
CA VAL A 455 5.17 15.55 19.66
C VAL A 455 4.38 15.15 18.41
N LEU A 456 5.00 15.26 17.23
CA LEU A 456 4.41 14.78 15.97
C LEU A 456 4.06 13.29 16.06
N THR A 457 5.01 12.47 16.51
CA THR A 457 4.83 11.02 16.64
C THR A 457 3.71 10.67 17.61
N GLU A 458 3.65 11.33 18.77
CA GLU A 458 2.61 11.12 19.79
C GLU A 458 1.21 11.48 19.28
N ARG A 459 1.03 12.68 18.69
CA ARG A 459 -0.28 13.15 18.21
C ARG A 459 -0.82 12.28 17.07
N VAL A 460 0.05 11.85 16.16
CA VAL A 460 -0.32 10.93 15.07
C VAL A 460 -0.76 9.58 15.65
N ALA A 461 0.00 9.02 16.58
CA ALA A 461 -0.34 7.76 17.21
C ALA A 461 -1.67 7.82 17.99
N ASP A 462 -1.96 8.93 18.65
CA ASP A 462 -3.24 9.15 19.35
C ASP A 462 -4.41 9.32 18.37
N ALA A 463 -4.19 9.93 17.21
CA ALA A 463 -5.20 9.99 16.16
C ALA A 463 -5.52 8.60 15.58
N LEU A 464 -4.50 7.75 15.39
CA LEU A 464 -4.69 6.36 14.94
C LEU A 464 -5.43 5.50 15.98
N ALA A 465 -5.13 5.69 17.27
CA ALA A 465 -5.74 4.96 18.38
C ALA A 465 -7.27 5.17 18.52
N LYS A 466 -7.84 6.15 17.81
CA LYS A 466 -9.30 6.34 17.72
C LYS A 466 -9.99 5.21 16.94
N ASP A 467 -9.28 4.46 16.09
CA ASP A 467 -9.79 3.25 15.46
C ASP A 467 -9.46 2.01 16.30
N ASN A 468 -10.43 1.55 17.09
CA ASN A 468 -10.30 0.38 17.96
C ASN A 468 -10.51 -0.97 17.26
N SER A 469 -10.73 -0.98 15.94
CA SER A 469 -10.96 -2.21 15.15
C SER A 469 -9.69 -2.80 14.53
N ARG A 470 -8.53 -2.18 14.79
CA ARG A 470 -7.22 -2.49 14.21
C ARG A 470 -6.12 -2.38 15.25
N ILE A 471 -4.99 -3.02 14.98
CA ILE A 471 -3.75 -2.82 15.73
C ILE A 471 -3.18 -1.44 15.38
N VAL A 472 -2.62 -0.73 16.36
CA VAL A 472 -1.92 0.54 16.14
C VAL A 472 -0.47 0.38 16.53
N HIS A 473 0.42 0.37 15.54
CA HIS A 473 1.86 0.43 15.72
C HIS A 473 2.30 1.89 15.71
N ARG A 474 2.54 2.46 16.90
CA ARG A 474 2.69 3.92 17.08
C ARG A 474 3.83 4.52 16.25
N PHE A 475 4.92 3.78 16.05
CA PHE A 475 6.06 4.15 15.20
C PHE A 475 6.87 2.90 14.85
N SER A 476 7.46 2.86 13.66
CA SER A 476 8.42 1.81 13.26
C SER A 476 9.80 2.21 13.77
N ALA A 477 10.33 1.43 14.70
CA ALA A 477 11.56 1.76 15.41
C ALA A 477 12.80 1.27 14.65
N VAL A 478 13.94 1.95 14.78
CA VAL A 478 15.19 1.51 14.14
C VAL A 478 15.66 0.14 14.64
N GLU A 479 15.26 -0.25 15.85
CA GLU A 479 15.51 -1.57 16.42
C GLU A 479 14.75 -2.71 15.69
N GLU A 480 13.70 -2.37 14.93
CA GLU A 480 12.91 -3.30 14.12
C GLU A 480 13.51 -3.49 12.70
N HIS A 481 14.59 -2.75 12.37
CA HIS A 481 15.17 -2.64 11.04
C HIS A 481 16.51 -3.41 10.95
N TYR A 482 16.45 -4.64 10.46
CA TYR A 482 17.55 -5.60 10.46
C TYR A 482 18.34 -5.54 9.14
N TRP A 483 19.29 -4.60 9.08
CA TRP A 483 20.16 -4.38 7.91
C TRP A 483 21.51 -5.09 7.97
N GLN A 484 21.61 -6.17 8.76
CA GLN A 484 22.82 -7.00 8.85
C GLN A 484 23.20 -7.55 7.47
N GLY A 485 24.48 -7.39 7.10
CA GLY A 485 24.99 -7.77 5.79
C GLY A 485 24.77 -6.74 4.68
N TRP A 486 24.16 -5.58 4.94
CA TRP A 486 24.10 -4.50 3.95
C TRP A 486 24.65 -3.18 4.46
N TYR A 487 24.12 -2.68 5.58
CA TYR A 487 24.57 -1.43 6.19
C TYR A 487 25.48 -1.62 7.40
N PHE A 488 25.36 -2.74 8.09
CA PHE A 488 26.20 -3.11 9.23
C PHE A 488 26.30 -4.63 9.36
N GLY A 489 27.23 -5.12 10.19
CA GLY A 489 27.41 -6.54 10.43
C GLY A 489 27.74 -7.37 9.18
N VAL A 490 27.47 -8.67 9.26
CA VAL A 490 27.63 -9.65 8.18
C VAL A 490 26.33 -10.44 7.98
N THR A 491 26.20 -11.14 6.85
CA THR A 491 24.97 -11.86 6.51
C THR A 491 24.55 -12.91 7.55
N THR A 492 25.52 -13.55 8.23
CA THR A 492 25.25 -14.59 9.22
C THR A 492 24.74 -14.05 10.56
N ASP A 493 24.80 -12.75 10.79
CA ASP A 493 24.29 -12.14 12.02
C ASP A 493 22.76 -12.26 12.14
N VAL A 494 22.04 -12.46 11.01
CA VAL A 494 20.59 -12.71 11.01
C VAL A 494 20.20 -14.05 11.65
N LEU A 495 21.16 -14.93 11.91
CA LEU A 495 20.96 -16.18 12.64
C LEU A 495 20.86 -15.98 14.16
N GLN A 496 21.28 -14.82 14.67
CA GLN A 496 21.16 -14.50 16.08
C GLN A 496 19.69 -14.26 16.49
N PRO A 497 19.36 -14.42 17.78
CA PRO A 497 18.04 -14.06 18.29
C PRO A 497 17.68 -12.62 17.97
N ALA A 498 16.48 -12.41 17.42
CA ALA A 498 15.90 -11.10 17.21
C ALA A 498 15.64 -10.42 18.56
N LYS A 499 15.82 -9.10 18.60
CA LYS A 499 15.60 -8.26 19.79
C LYS A 499 14.18 -7.73 19.88
N THR A 500 13.42 -7.78 18.79
CA THR A 500 12.05 -7.29 18.67
C THR A 500 11.14 -8.40 18.16
N GLY A 501 9.86 -8.37 18.55
CA GLY A 501 8.87 -9.31 18.04
C GLY A 501 8.40 -8.99 16.62
N ILE A 502 8.43 -7.71 16.24
CA ILE A 502 8.10 -7.26 14.89
C ILE A 502 9.39 -6.87 14.19
N ILE A 503 9.57 -7.41 12.98
CA ILE A 503 10.68 -7.08 12.07
C ILE A 503 10.07 -6.34 10.89
N THR A 504 10.24 -5.04 10.83
CA THR A 504 9.58 -4.22 9.80
C THR A 504 10.41 -4.07 8.54
N GLU A 505 11.74 -4.26 8.62
CA GLU A 505 12.66 -4.16 7.47
C GLU A 505 13.86 -5.11 7.58
N PHE A 506 14.26 -5.70 6.46
CA PHE A 506 15.54 -6.39 6.26
C PHE A 506 15.76 -6.63 4.76
N GLY A 507 17.01 -6.61 4.30
CA GLY A 507 17.32 -6.88 2.90
C GLY A 507 18.70 -6.41 2.43
N ALA A 508 18.93 -6.55 1.12
CA ALA A 508 20.10 -6.04 0.40
C ALA A 508 19.71 -5.67 -1.04
N GLN A 509 20.47 -4.78 -1.69
CA GLN A 509 20.25 -4.47 -3.09
C GLN A 509 20.65 -5.65 -4.00
N ALA A 510 20.03 -5.72 -5.17
CA ALA A 510 20.49 -6.56 -6.26
C ALA A 510 20.17 -5.94 -7.62
N LEU A 511 21.04 -6.19 -8.59
CA LEU A 511 20.78 -5.77 -9.96
C LEU A 511 19.54 -6.46 -10.53
N PRO A 512 18.76 -5.76 -11.38
CA PRO A 512 17.65 -6.37 -12.07
C PRO A 512 18.16 -7.31 -13.17
N LYS A 513 17.25 -8.00 -13.87
CA LYS A 513 17.62 -8.78 -15.05
C LYS A 513 18.19 -7.86 -16.13
N LEU A 514 19.05 -8.42 -16.99
CA LEU A 514 19.73 -7.63 -18.04
C LEU A 514 18.74 -6.89 -18.95
N SER A 515 17.58 -7.47 -19.26
CA SER A 515 16.52 -6.82 -20.04
C SER A 515 16.02 -5.54 -19.40
N THR A 516 15.86 -5.53 -18.09
CA THR A 516 15.41 -4.36 -17.31
C THR A 516 16.57 -3.39 -17.11
N LEU A 517 17.78 -3.87 -16.84
CA LEU A 517 18.96 -3.00 -16.72
C LEU A 517 19.21 -2.16 -17.99
N LYS A 518 18.95 -2.74 -19.17
CA LYS A 518 19.07 -2.05 -20.47
C LYS A 518 18.13 -0.85 -20.61
N THR A 519 17.02 -0.81 -19.87
CA THR A 519 16.08 0.33 -19.86
C THR A 519 16.45 1.39 -18.81
N ILE A 520 17.44 1.11 -17.95
CA ILE A 520 17.86 1.97 -16.85
C ILE A 520 19.20 2.62 -17.19
N ILE A 521 20.21 1.84 -17.57
CA ILE A 521 21.57 2.33 -17.79
C ILE A 521 21.88 2.37 -19.30
N PRO A 522 22.40 3.51 -19.84
CA PRO A 522 22.87 3.64 -21.22
C PRO A 522 23.97 2.64 -21.57
N THR A 523 24.04 2.21 -22.83
CA THR A 523 24.94 1.13 -23.29
C THR A 523 26.41 1.39 -22.97
N ASP A 524 26.88 2.61 -23.21
CA ASP A 524 28.25 3.07 -22.98
C ASP A 524 28.62 3.22 -21.50
N LYS A 525 27.63 3.22 -20.59
CA LYS A 525 27.80 3.36 -19.14
C LYS A 525 27.49 2.08 -18.36
N ARG A 526 27.13 0.99 -19.03
CA ARG A 526 26.77 -0.28 -18.37
C ARG A 526 27.94 -1.04 -17.76
N TRP A 527 29.18 -0.70 -18.09
CA TRP A 527 30.34 -1.41 -17.54
C TRP A 527 31.40 -0.42 -17.06
N PRO A 528 31.24 0.11 -15.83
CA PRO A 528 32.21 1.04 -15.25
C PRO A 528 33.63 0.47 -15.23
N ALA A 529 34.61 1.36 -15.36
CA ALA A 529 36.02 0.98 -15.49
C ALA A 529 36.55 0.22 -14.27
N SER A 530 36.04 0.54 -13.07
CA SER A 530 36.46 -0.04 -11.80
C SER A 530 35.32 -0.24 -10.81
N THR A 531 35.60 -0.93 -9.69
CA THR A 531 34.66 -1.12 -8.57
C THR A 531 34.76 -0.04 -7.50
N LYS A 532 35.60 0.99 -7.68
CA LYS A 532 35.75 2.07 -6.71
C LYS A 532 34.52 2.98 -6.78
N ALA A 533 34.02 3.42 -5.63
CA ALA A 533 32.79 4.21 -5.55
C ALA A 533 32.90 5.62 -6.16
N ASP A 534 34.13 6.12 -6.34
CA ASP A 534 34.48 7.40 -6.94
C ASP A 534 34.69 7.34 -8.46
N ASP A 535 34.53 6.16 -9.09
CA ASP A 535 34.56 6.04 -10.55
C ASP A 535 33.40 6.82 -11.18
N PRO A 536 33.68 7.73 -12.14
CA PRO A 536 32.67 8.62 -12.73
C PRO A 536 31.58 7.87 -13.51
N ASP A 537 31.84 6.65 -14.00
CA ASP A 537 30.81 5.87 -14.68
C ASP A 537 29.71 5.40 -13.71
N TRP A 538 29.94 5.42 -12.39
CA TRP A 538 28.89 5.15 -11.40
C TRP A 538 27.90 6.30 -11.20
N GLU A 539 28.14 7.51 -11.73
CA GLU A 539 27.24 8.66 -11.47
C GLU A 539 25.80 8.43 -11.93
N ILE A 540 25.60 7.82 -13.10
CA ILE A 540 24.26 7.44 -13.57
C ILE A 540 23.67 6.29 -12.77
N TRP A 541 24.50 5.37 -12.28
CA TRP A 541 24.05 4.26 -11.44
C TRP A 541 23.60 4.73 -10.05
N LYS A 542 24.34 5.65 -9.44
CA LYS A 542 23.99 6.30 -8.17
C LYS A 542 22.70 7.11 -8.29
N TYR A 543 22.48 7.78 -9.43
CA TYR A 543 21.19 8.41 -9.72
C TYR A 543 20.05 7.38 -9.63
N HIS A 544 20.24 6.21 -10.23
CA HIS A 544 19.33 5.06 -10.14
C HIS A 544 19.46 4.24 -8.83
N ASN A 545 20.02 4.86 -7.79
CA ASN A 545 20.19 4.38 -6.42
C ASN A 545 21.08 3.14 -6.22
N PHE A 546 21.90 2.76 -7.21
CA PHE A 546 22.90 1.72 -6.99
C PHE A 546 23.98 2.19 -6.00
N GLN A 547 24.30 1.35 -5.03
CA GLN A 547 25.25 1.66 -3.97
C GLN A 547 26.60 0.92 -4.19
N PRO A 548 27.59 1.52 -4.88
CA PRO A 548 28.84 0.85 -5.20
C PRO A 548 29.69 0.54 -3.96
N PHE A 549 29.72 1.45 -2.96
CA PHE A 549 30.45 1.21 -1.72
C PHE A 549 29.85 0.03 -0.93
N GLN A 550 28.53 -0.01 -0.77
CA GLN A 550 27.84 -1.11 -0.08
C GLN A 550 28.07 -2.43 -0.83
N THR A 551 27.98 -2.43 -2.16
CA THR A 551 28.17 -3.63 -2.98
C THR A 551 29.60 -4.20 -2.90
N PHE A 552 30.61 -3.37 -3.17
CA PHE A 552 32.00 -3.83 -3.33
C PHE A 552 32.84 -3.63 -2.07
N GLY A 553 32.66 -2.50 -1.39
CA GLY A 553 33.41 -2.11 -0.20
C GLY A 553 32.94 -2.81 1.06
N PHE A 554 31.63 -2.90 1.27
CA PHE A 554 31.03 -3.48 2.47
C PHE A 554 30.68 -4.97 2.32
N ALA A 555 29.73 -5.30 1.43
CA ALA A 555 29.23 -6.66 1.20
C ALA A 555 30.22 -7.56 0.43
N LYS A 556 31.29 -6.99 -0.13
CA LYS A 556 32.35 -7.68 -0.88
C LYS A 556 31.83 -8.54 -2.03
N ILE A 557 30.75 -8.12 -2.69
CA ILE A 557 30.16 -8.86 -3.82
C ILE A 557 31.13 -8.76 -5.01
N PRO A 558 31.60 -9.89 -5.58
CA PRO A 558 32.49 -9.85 -6.73
C PRO A 558 31.75 -9.29 -7.96
N ARG A 559 32.38 -8.34 -8.68
CA ARG A 559 31.83 -7.83 -9.94
C ARG A 559 31.74 -8.92 -11.03
N GLY A 560 32.63 -9.92 -10.98
CA GLY A 560 32.74 -10.91 -12.05
C GLY A 560 33.40 -10.34 -13.32
N LYS A 561 33.40 -11.13 -14.39
CA LYS A 561 34.07 -10.82 -15.66
C LYS A 561 33.20 -10.07 -16.66
N ASN A 562 31.88 -10.13 -16.50
CA ASN A 562 30.90 -9.56 -17.41
C ASN A 562 29.59 -9.23 -16.66
N MET A 563 28.64 -8.59 -17.35
CA MET A 563 27.38 -8.16 -16.75
C MET A 563 26.53 -9.32 -16.24
N ASP A 564 26.53 -10.47 -16.92
CA ASP A 564 25.73 -11.62 -16.49
C ASP A 564 26.25 -12.19 -15.17
N GLU A 565 27.56 -12.30 -15.01
CA GLU A 565 28.19 -12.67 -13.72
C GLU A 565 27.90 -11.63 -12.64
N PHE A 566 27.93 -10.32 -12.95
CA PHE A 566 27.64 -9.28 -11.97
C PHE A 566 26.19 -9.34 -11.48
N ILE A 567 25.23 -9.49 -12.40
CA ILE A 567 23.81 -9.68 -12.08
C ILE A 567 23.63 -10.95 -11.26
N HIS A 568 24.26 -12.06 -11.66
CA HIS A 568 24.19 -13.32 -10.93
C HIS A 568 24.71 -13.16 -9.48
N ASN A 569 25.88 -12.55 -9.29
CA ASN A 569 26.52 -12.41 -7.99
C ASN A 569 25.70 -11.53 -7.04
N THR A 570 25.18 -10.40 -7.53
CA THR A 570 24.34 -9.50 -6.72
C THR A 570 23.00 -10.13 -6.36
N GLN A 571 22.33 -10.80 -7.32
CA GLN A 571 21.07 -11.51 -7.03
C GLN A 571 21.27 -12.72 -6.12
N LYS A 572 22.39 -13.44 -6.26
CA LYS A 572 22.74 -14.53 -5.35
C LYS A 572 22.94 -14.01 -3.92
N TYR A 573 23.68 -12.91 -3.75
CA TYR A 573 23.89 -12.29 -2.45
C TYR A 573 22.56 -11.91 -1.78
N GLN A 574 21.69 -11.19 -2.51
CA GLN A 574 20.36 -10.84 -2.01
C GLN A 574 19.55 -12.10 -1.66
N ALA A 575 19.54 -13.12 -2.52
CA ALA A 575 18.80 -14.37 -2.28
C ALA A 575 19.27 -15.12 -1.03
N ASP A 576 20.58 -15.22 -0.83
CA ASP A 576 21.16 -15.89 0.34
C ASP A 576 20.79 -15.14 1.63
N LEU A 577 20.94 -13.81 1.65
CA LEU A 577 20.63 -12.99 2.82
C LEU A 577 19.14 -13.04 3.18
N VAL A 578 18.25 -12.73 2.23
CA VAL A 578 16.81 -12.61 2.51
C VAL A 578 16.18 -13.96 2.83
N GLY A 579 16.65 -15.04 2.20
CA GLY A 579 16.22 -16.40 2.51
C GLY A 579 16.67 -16.82 3.92
N MET A 580 17.94 -16.60 4.26
CA MET A 580 18.48 -16.93 5.58
C MET A 580 17.79 -16.17 6.71
N ALA A 581 17.58 -14.86 6.52
CA ALA A 581 16.89 -14.00 7.48
C ALA A 581 15.44 -14.46 7.67
N ALA A 582 14.68 -14.61 6.59
CA ALA A 582 13.28 -15.04 6.66
C ALA A 582 13.11 -16.39 7.36
N GLU A 583 13.96 -17.38 7.04
CA GLU A 583 13.92 -18.67 7.71
C GLU A 583 14.31 -18.58 9.19
N SER A 584 15.33 -17.77 9.53
CA SER A 584 15.73 -17.52 10.93
C SER A 584 14.59 -16.97 11.76
N TYR A 585 13.97 -15.90 11.27
CA TYR A 585 12.87 -15.24 11.97
C TYR A 585 11.63 -16.13 12.10
N ARG A 586 11.35 -16.97 11.10
CA ARG A 586 10.27 -17.97 11.21
C ARG A 586 10.55 -19.09 12.19
N ARG A 587 11.82 -19.49 12.41
CA ARG A 587 12.18 -20.44 13.47
C ARG A 587 11.99 -19.83 14.86
N GLN A 588 12.21 -18.53 14.98
CA GLN A 588 12.00 -17.73 16.20
C GLN A 588 10.54 -17.34 16.44
N ARG A 589 9.59 -17.98 15.73
CA ARG A 589 8.17 -17.66 15.82
C ARG A 589 7.66 -17.70 17.26
N TYR A 590 7.00 -16.62 17.67
CA TYR A 590 6.47 -16.34 19.00
C TYR A 590 7.54 -16.33 20.11
N GLN A 591 8.83 -16.27 19.74
CA GLN A 591 9.99 -16.27 20.63
C GLN A 591 11.22 -15.52 20.01
N PRO A 592 11.17 -14.19 19.84
CA PRO A 592 10.00 -13.32 20.03
C PRO A 592 9.23 -13.04 18.73
N VAL A 593 9.67 -13.51 17.56
CA VAL A 593 9.17 -12.96 16.29
C VAL A 593 7.70 -13.31 16.04
N THR A 594 6.83 -12.34 15.79
CA THR A 594 5.40 -12.50 15.46
C THR A 594 5.08 -12.09 14.03
N ALA A 595 5.88 -11.17 13.46
CA ALA A 595 5.71 -10.63 12.12
C ALA A 595 7.07 -10.29 11.49
N LEU A 596 7.20 -10.52 10.17
CA LEU A 596 8.33 -9.99 9.41
C LEU A 596 7.93 -9.39 8.05
N PHE A 597 8.61 -8.30 7.69
CA PHE A 597 8.44 -7.59 6.43
C PHE A 597 9.80 -7.35 5.76
N HIS A 598 10.03 -8.04 4.65
CA HIS A 598 11.22 -7.82 3.81
C HIS A 598 11.19 -6.42 3.18
N PHE A 599 12.32 -5.70 3.13
CA PHE A 599 12.46 -4.45 2.40
C PHE A 599 13.29 -4.68 1.13
N MET A 600 12.73 -4.59 -0.08
CA MET A 600 11.31 -4.33 -0.40
C MET A 600 10.80 -5.18 -1.56
N PHE A 601 9.49 -5.17 -1.80
CA PHE A 601 8.86 -6.08 -2.75
C PHE A 601 9.24 -5.78 -4.20
N VAL A 602 9.05 -4.54 -4.65
CA VAL A 602 9.12 -4.15 -6.06
C VAL A 602 9.84 -2.82 -6.26
N GLU A 603 10.64 -2.69 -7.33
CA GLU A 603 11.21 -1.41 -7.73
C GLU A 603 10.12 -0.46 -8.24
N THR A 604 10.13 0.78 -7.76
CA THR A 604 9.01 1.74 -7.95
C THR A 604 9.20 2.64 -9.16
N TRP A 605 10.44 2.78 -9.62
CA TRP A 605 10.87 3.52 -10.82
C TRP A 605 12.06 2.80 -11.47
N PRO A 606 12.54 3.17 -12.67
CA PRO A 606 13.73 2.57 -13.28
C PRO A 606 14.95 2.72 -12.35
N SER A 607 15.21 1.73 -11.50
CA SER A 607 16.12 1.87 -10.36
C SER A 607 16.66 0.54 -9.86
N ILE A 608 17.66 0.63 -8.98
CA ILE A 608 18.35 -0.48 -8.34
C ILE A 608 18.28 -0.25 -6.84
N ASN A 609 17.17 -0.68 -6.20
CA ASN A 609 17.01 -0.67 -4.75
C ASN A 609 17.05 -2.10 -4.20
N TRP A 610 16.35 -2.33 -3.09
CA TRP A 610 16.20 -3.62 -2.41
C TRP A 610 15.06 -4.47 -2.96
N GLY A 611 14.48 -4.11 -4.11
CA GLY A 611 13.37 -4.86 -4.71
C GLY A 611 13.76 -6.30 -5.00
N VAL A 612 12.93 -7.27 -4.61
CA VAL A 612 13.03 -8.68 -5.09
C VAL A 612 12.33 -8.90 -6.43
N VAL A 613 11.51 -7.94 -6.85
CA VAL A 613 10.87 -7.85 -8.16
C VAL A 613 11.36 -6.56 -8.83
N ASP A 614 11.89 -6.66 -10.06
CA ASP A 614 12.44 -5.49 -10.75
C ASP A 614 11.35 -4.52 -11.28
N TYR A 615 11.79 -3.40 -11.87
CA TYR A 615 10.89 -2.35 -12.36
C TYR A 615 9.90 -2.84 -13.44
N LEU A 616 10.29 -3.82 -14.26
CA LEU A 616 9.39 -4.45 -15.25
C LEU A 616 8.58 -5.61 -14.67
N ARG A 617 8.62 -5.76 -13.34
CA ARG A 617 7.95 -6.79 -12.55
C ARG A 617 8.45 -8.20 -12.85
N GLN A 618 9.74 -8.33 -13.15
CA GLN A 618 10.39 -9.62 -13.28
C GLN A 618 10.98 -10.04 -11.93
N PRO A 619 10.62 -11.22 -11.40
CA PRO A 619 11.22 -11.75 -10.17
C PRO A 619 12.75 -11.93 -10.30
N LYS A 620 13.48 -11.46 -9.29
CA LYS A 620 14.92 -11.71 -9.07
C LYS A 620 15.11 -13.00 -8.27
N ALA A 621 16.36 -13.47 -8.11
CA ALA A 621 16.64 -14.66 -7.30
C ALA A 621 16.14 -14.52 -5.83
N GLY A 622 16.15 -13.31 -5.27
CA GLY A 622 15.62 -13.02 -3.93
C GLY A 622 14.14 -13.32 -3.77
N TYR A 623 13.32 -13.10 -4.81
CA TYR A 623 11.90 -13.44 -4.78
C TYR A 623 11.70 -14.95 -4.56
N TYR A 624 12.46 -15.78 -5.28
CA TYR A 624 12.36 -17.23 -5.15
C TYR A 624 12.95 -17.74 -3.82
N ALA A 625 13.90 -17.02 -3.22
CA ALA A 625 14.38 -17.31 -1.87
C ALA A 625 13.30 -17.06 -0.83
N LEU A 626 12.64 -15.90 -0.88
CA LEU A 626 11.49 -15.60 -0.01
C LEU A 626 10.32 -16.55 -0.27
N GLN A 627 10.02 -16.89 -1.53
CA GLN A 627 8.98 -17.87 -1.86
C GLN A 627 9.21 -19.22 -1.17
N ARG A 628 10.46 -19.70 -1.13
CA ARG A 628 10.83 -20.91 -0.38
C ARG A 628 10.69 -20.68 1.13
N ALA A 629 11.26 -19.58 1.64
CA ALA A 629 11.23 -19.28 3.07
C ALA A 629 9.82 -18.99 3.63
N TYR A 630 8.85 -18.64 2.77
CA TYR A 630 7.47 -18.32 3.18
C TYR A 630 6.48 -19.45 2.95
N GLN A 631 6.91 -20.64 2.50
CA GLN A 631 6.02 -21.80 2.33
C GLN A 631 5.17 -22.07 3.59
N PRO A 632 3.86 -22.40 3.45
CA PRO A 632 2.99 -22.72 4.58
C PRO A 632 3.52 -23.90 5.42
N LEU A 633 4.03 -24.93 4.74
CA LEU A 633 4.80 -26.01 5.34
C LEU A 633 6.27 -25.83 4.95
N LEU A 634 7.08 -25.35 5.88
CA LEU A 634 8.49 -25.01 5.63
C LEU A 634 9.44 -26.06 6.23
N PRO A 635 10.18 -26.82 5.40
CA PRO A 635 11.38 -27.50 5.81
C PRO A 635 12.54 -26.50 5.91
N SER A 636 12.81 -25.96 7.10
CA SER A 636 13.89 -24.99 7.28
C SER A 636 15.21 -25.67 7.64
N ILE A 637 16.31 -25.18 7.08
CA ILE A 637 17.67 -25.66 7.35
C ILE A 637 18.41 -24.54 8.09
N GLU A 638 18.76 -24.79 9.35
CA GLU A 638 19.56 -23.87 10.17
C GLU A 638 21.04 -24.28 10.05
N PRO A 639 21.90 -23.46 9.40
CA PRO A 639 23.31 -23.74 9.34
C PRO A 639 23.96 -23.44 10.71
N VAL A 640 24.51 -24.47 11.35
CA VAL A 640 25.29 -24.32 12.60
C VAL A 640 26.77 -24.21 12.25
N THR A 641 27.25 -25.10 11.39
CA THR A 641 28.58 -24.97 10.80
C THR A 641 28.51 -24.03 9.58
N LEU A 642 29.12 -22.86 9.72
CA LEU A 642 29.22 -21.88 8.63
C LEU A 642 30.45 -22.11 7.74
N ASN A 643 31.55 -22.56 8.35
CA ASN A 643 32.83 -22.81 7.69
C ASN A 643 33.09 -24.33 7.62
N TRP A 644 32.72 -24.96 6.52
CA TRP A 644 32.91 -26.40 6.30
C TRP A 644 34.35 -26.71 5.86
N ARG A 645 34.93 -27.77 6.42
CA ARG A 645 36.30 -28.25 6.09
C ARG A 645 36.31 -29.76 5.87
N ALA A 646 37.12 -30.22 4.93
CA ALA A 646 37.30 -31.65 4.69
C ALA A 646 37.84 -32.34 5.95
N GLY A 647 37.36 -33.56 6.22
CA GLY A 647 37.71 -34.34 7.40
C GLY A 647 37.14 -33.81 8.73
N THR A 648 36.47 -32.66 8.75
CA THR A 648 35.88 -32.09 9.97
C THR A 648 34.36 -32.27 9.97
N PRO A 649 33.74 -32.78 11.04
CA PRO A 649 32.28 -32.90 11.12
C PRO A 649 31.64 -31.51 11.11
N GLY A 650 30.69 -31.31 10.20
CA GLY A 650 29.82 -30.14 10.19
C GLY A 650 28.39 -30.50 10.59
N VAL A 651 27.66 -29.51 11.08
CA VAL A 651 26.31 -29.66 11.65
C VAL A 651 25.34 -28.69 10.99
N VAL A 652 24.15 -29.19 10.68
CA VAL A 652 22.96 -28.36 10.46
C VAL A 652 21.81 -28.88 11.31
N LYS A 653 20.91 -27.98 11.72
CA LYS A 653 19.66 -28.36 12.39
C LYS A 653 18.53 -28.29 11.37
N LEU A 654 17.66 -29.30 11.38
CA LEU A 654 16.49 -29.36 10.53
C LEU A 654 15.26 -28.97 11.35
N TRP A 655 14.46 -28.06 10.82
CA TRP A 655 13.24 -27.55 11.42
C TRP A 655 12.04 -27.82 10.52
N ALA A 656 10.87 -28.06 11.11
CA ALA A 656 9.62 -28.13 10.37
C ALA A 656 8.64 -27.10 10.96
N ILE A 657 8.08 -26.26 10.09
CA ILE A 657 7.16 -25.19 10.46
C ILE A 657 5.84 -25.37 9.68
N ASN A 658 4.71 -25.27 10.38
CA ASN A 658 3.36 -25.30 9.83
C ASN A 658 2.62 -24.02 10.19
N ASP A 659 2.25 -23.21 9.20
CA ASP A 659 1.48 -21.98 9.40
C ASP A 659 -0.04 -22.19 9.31
N SER A 660 -0.49 -23.37 8.89
CA SER A 660 -1.91 -23.62 8.65
C SER A 660 -2.68 -23.89 9.95
N PHE A 661 -4.01 -23.76 9.88
CA PHE A 661 -4.93 -24.14 10.97
C PHE A 661 -5.23 -25.64 11.05
N SER A 662 -4.58 -26.43 10.20
CA SER A 662 -4.76 -27.88 10.13
C SER A 662 -3.44 -28.59 10.40
N PRO A 663 -3.47 -29.77 11.04
CA PRO A 663 -2.27 -30.58 11.16
C PRO A 663 -1.83 -31.10 9.78
N CYS A 664 -0.53 -31.36 9.63
CA CYS A 664 0.01 -32.21 8.58
C CYS A 664 0.12 -33.63 9.16
N ASP A 665 -0.95 -34.42 9.07
CA ASP A 665 -0.97 -35.79 9.57
C ASP A 665 -0.36 -36.77 8.56
N GLY A 666 0.44 -37.72 9.06
CA GLY A 666 1.07 -38.74 8.21
C GLY A 666 2.14 -38.18 7.25
N CYS A 667 2.62 -36.95 7.49
CA CYS A 667 3.63 -36.33 6.66
C CYS A 667 4.99 -36.99 6.84
N THR A 668 5.83 -36.98 5.80
CA THR A 668 7.18 -37.54 5.84
C THR A 668 8.20 -36.45 5.56
N LEU A 669 9.11 -36.27 6.51
CA LEU A 669 10.28 -35.42 6.35
C LEU A 669 11.36 -36.22 5.62
N ARG A 670 11.96 -35.68 4.57
CA ARG A 670 13.03 -36.35 3.80
C ARG A 670 14.18 -35.40 3.53
N TRP A 671 15.40 -35.78 3.91
CA TRP A 671 16.59 -34.98 3.64
C TRP A 671 17.70 -35.79 2.97
N ARG A 672 18.51 -35.09 2.18
CA ARG A 672 19.65 -35.65 1.44
C ARG A 672 20.86 -34.75 1.55
N VAL A 673 22.03 -35.35 1.75
CA VAL A 673 23.32 -34.68 1.63
C VAL A 673 23.95 -35.10 0.31
N LYS A 674 24.32 -34.11 -0.51
CA LYS A 674 24.88 -34.31 -1.84
C LYS A 674 26.22 -33.59 -1.98
N THR A 675 27.19 -34.30 -2.54
CA THR A 675 28.40 -33.74 -3.17
C THR A 675 28.20 -33.78 -4.69
N PRO A 676 29.05 -33.13 -5.52
CA PRO A 676 28.85 -33.12 -6.96
C PRO A 676 28.65 -34.54 -7.53
N GLY A 677 27.49 -34.76 -8.17
CA GLY A 677 27.12 -36.04 -8.79
C GLY A 677 26.73 -37.20 -7.86
N ILE A 678 26.82 -37.07 -6.53
CA ILE A 678 26.65 -38.22 -5.59
C ILE A 678 25.82 -37.83 -4.36
N THR A 679 24.80 -38.66 -4.05
CA THR A 679 24.09 -38.60 -2.76
C THR A 679 24.88 -39.38 -1.72
N ARG A 680 25.33 -38.69 -0.66
CA ARG A 680 26.17 -39.26 0.41
C ARG A 680 25.36 -39.79 1.58
N GLN A 681 24.23 -39.16 1.86
CA GLN A 681 23.32 -39.52 2.94
C GLN A 681 21.90 -39.22 2.51
N GLN A 682 20.96 -40.10 2.85
CA GLN A 682 19.53 -39.89 2.66
C GLN A 682 18.79 -40.52 3.83
N GLU A 683 17.89 -39.75 4.43
CA GLU A 683 17.04 -40.22 5.51
C GLU A 683 15.61 -39.70 5.32
N SER A 684 14.67 -40.42 5.94
CA SER A 684 13.27 -39.99 6.01
C SER A 684 12.68 -40.34 7.37
N LYS A 685 11.79 -39.48 7.86
CA LYS A 685 11.14 -39.62 9.17
C LYS A 685 9.66 -39.28 9.07
N PRO A 686 8.74 -40.19 9.42
CA PRO A 686 7.32 -39.87 9.52
C PRO A 686 7.07 -38.90 10.67
N MET A 687 6.10 -38.00 10.51
CA MET A 687 5.82 -36.95 11.47
C MET A 687 4.43 -36.36 11.32
N THR A 688 3.77 -36.10 12.44
CA THR A 688 2.65 -35.15 12.50
C THR A 688 3.18 -33.75 12.83
N LEU A 689 2.82 -32.77 12.02
CA LEU A 689 3.09 -31.35 12.29
C LEU A 689 1.80 -30.68 12.79
N PRO A 690 1.72 -30.27 14.07
CA PRO A 690 0.54 -29.57 14.59
C PRO A 690 0.25 -28.28 13.81
N PRO A 691 -1.01 -27.78 13.84
CA PRO A 691 -1.33 -26.43 13.35
C PRO A 691 -0.45 -25.36 14.00
N ASP A 692 -0.18 -24.28 13.28
CA ASP A 692 0.50 -23.07 13.82
C ASP A 692 1.75 -23.36 14.68
N SER A 693 2.62 -24.27 14.21
CA SER A 693 3.75 -24.80 14.99
C SER A 693 5.09 -24.65 14.28
N GLY A 694 6.18 -24.66 15.05
CA GLY A 694 7.54 -24.69 14.53
C GLY A 694 8.47 -25.35 15.54
N ARG A 695 9.25 -26.34 15.10
CA ARG A 695 10.20 -27.05 15.98
C ARG A 695 11.37 -27.63 15.22
N GLN A 696 12.50 -27.76 15.92
CA GLN A 696 13.61 -28.59 15.47
C GLN A 696 13.16 -30.06 15.48
N VAL A 697 13.45 -30.79 14.40
CA VAL A 697 12.97 -32.18 14.19
C VAL A 697 14.11 -33.19 14.09
N ALA A 698 15.29 -32.72 13.70
CA ALA A 698 16.53 -33.50 13.62
C ALA A 698 17.75 -32.57 13.68
N GLN A 699 18.89 -33.15 14.04
CA GLN A 699 20.20 -32.56 13.84
C GLN A 699 20.97 -33.49 12.90
N LEU A 700 21.52 -32.92 11.83
CA LEU A 700 22.27 -33.64 10.81
C LEU A 700 23.75 -33.31 10.98
N THR A 701 24.56 -34.34 11.19
CA THR A 701 26.03 -34.24 11.21
C THR A 701 26.60 -34.93 9.99
N PHE A 702 27.49 -34.26 9.26
CA PHE A 702 28.15 -34.82 8.08
C PHE A 702 29.63 -34.43 8.06
N THR A 703 30.51 -35.38 7.78
CA THR A 703 31.95 -35.12 7.60
C THR A 703 32.30 -35.22 6.12
N PRO A 704 32.51 -34.10 5.40
CA PRO A 704 32.90 -34.16 4.01
C PRO A 704 34.32 -34.72 3.90
N SER A 705 34.53 -35.70 3.01
CA SER A 705 35.84 -36.33 2.82
C SER A 705 36.79 -35.54 1.91
N ALA A 706 36.28 -34.52 1.19
CA ALA A 706 37.05 -33.73 0.24
C ALA A 706 36.47 -32.31 0.11
N PRO A 707 37.29 -31.33 -0.32
CA PRO A 707 36.81 -29.98 -0.63
C PRO A 707 35.87 -29.99 -1.85
N GLY A 708 34.98 -29.00 -1.92
CA GLY A 708 34.02 -28.85 -3.03
C GLY A 708 32.62 -28.42 -2.60
N ALA A 709 31.66 -28.43 -3.53
CA ALA A 709 30.30 -28.02 -3.24
C ALA A 709 29.57 -29.04 -2.34
N LEU A 710 28.87 -28.54 -1.33
CA LEU A 710 27.98 -29.32 -0.46
C LEU A 710 26.56 -28.80 -0.63
N ARG A 711 25.63 -29.72 -0.88
CA ARG A 711 24.20 -29.41 -0.97
C ARG A 711 23.40 -30.29 -0.04
N ILE A 712 22.58 -29.66 0.79
CA ILE A 712 21.59 -30.33 1.63
C ILE A 712 20.22 -30.03 1.04
N GLU A 713 19.45 -31.05 0.72
CA GLU A 713 18.06 -30.94 0.26
C GLU A 713 17.14 -31.44 1.35
N TYR A 714 16.02 -30.75 1.57
CA TYR A 714 15.07 -31.09 2.62
C TYR A 714 13.63 -30.87 2.12
N GLU A 715 12.79 -31.89 2.25
CA GLU A 715 11.42 -31.93 1.74
C GLU A 715 10.44 -32.38 2.84
N ILE A 716 9.22 -31.86 2.77
CA ILE A 716 8.05 -32.36 3.49
C ILE A 716 7.11 -32.95 2.44
N LEU A 717 6.78 -34.23 2.62
CA LEU A 717 5.82 -34.98 1.80
C LEU A 717 4.52 -35.13 2.61
N ASP A 718 3.37 -34.97 1.97
CA ASP A 718 2.09 -35.33 2.58
C ASP A 718 1.91 -36.86 2.69
N ALA A 719 0.79 -37.30 3.26
CA ALA A 719 0.47 -38.72 3.43
C ALA A 719 0.36 -39.49 2.10
N GLN A 720 0.20 -38.79 0.97
CA GLN A 720 0.16 -39.37 -0.38
C GLN A 720 1.53 -39.36 -1.06
N GLY A 721 2.58 -38.88 -0.38
CA GLY A 721 3.94 -38.80 -0.90
C GLY A 721 4.19 -37.60 -1.81
N LYS A 722 3.26 -36.63 -1.91
CA LYS A 722 3.44 -35.41 -2.70
C LYS A 722 4.22 -34.38 -1.90
N THR A 723 5.19 -33.72 -2.54
CA THR A 723 5.96 -32.63 -1.92
C THR A 723 5.07 -31.42 -1.66
N VAL A 724 4.89 -31.09 -0.37
CA VAL A 724 4.14 -29.93 0.12
C VAL A 724 5.05 -28.82 0.66
N GLY A 725 6.33 -29.12 0.86
CA GLY A 725 7.36 -28.14 1.16
C GLY A 725 8.73 -28.62 0.71
N ARG A 726 9.58 -27.73 0.20
CA ARG A 726 10.95 -28.05 -0.19
C ARG A 726 11.92 -26.92 0.06
N ASN A 727 13.13 -27.26 0.46
CA ASN A 727 14.20 -26.31 0.65
C ASN A 727 15.57 -26.93 0.39
N PHE A 728 16.59 -26.07 0.31
CA PHE A 728 17.96 -26.52 0.18
C PHE A 728 18.94 -25.52 0.79
N TYR A 729 20.08 -26.03 1.22
CA TYR A 729 21.23 -25.26 1.65
C TYR A 729 22.42 -25.64 0.77
N VAL A 730 23.14 -24.64 0.27
CA VAL A 730 24.33 -24.83 -0.57
C VAL A 730 25.49 -24.06 0.06
N THR A 731 26.61 -24.75 0.22
CA THR A 731 27.86 -24.17 0.74
C THR A 731 29.06 -24.82 0.06
N THR A 732 30.27 -24.35 0.39
CA THR A 732 31.53 -24.91 -0.09
C THR A 732 32.32 -25.46 1.08
N VAL A 733 32.89 -26.65 0.89
CA VAL A 733 33.82 -27.30 1.80
C VAL A 733 35.24 -26.86 1.43
N ALA A 734 35.93 -26.23 2.37
CA ALA A 734 37.34 -25.89 2.27
C ALA A 734 38.24 -27.12 2.50
N PRO A 735 39.52 -27.08 2.05
CA PRO A 735 40.49 -28.12 2.34
C PRO A 735 40.65 -28.44 3.83
#